data_AF-A0A8C2KPF9-F1
#
_entry.id   AF-A0A8C2KPF9-F1
#
_cell.length_a   1.000
_cell.length_b   1.000
_cell.length_c   1.000
_cell.angle_alpha   90.00
_cell.angle_beta   90.00
_cell.angle_gamma   90.00
#
_symmetry.space_group_name_H-M   'P 1'
#
loop_
_entity.id
_entity.type
_entity.pdbx_description
1 polymer ?
#
loop_
_entity_poly.entity_id
_entity_poly.type
_entity_poly.pdbx_seq_one_letter_code
_entity_poly.pdbx_strand_id
1 'polypeptide(L)'
;DERGAKCRYALGMEDRTIPDSDITASSAWSDSTEAKHGRLSTGEGDGAWCPAGPVFPSSSEYLQVDLRKLHFLSLVGTQGRHADGLGREFARSYRLRYSRDGRHWITWKDRWGQEVVTGNENTYDVVLKDLGPPVIARMVRFYPLADRVMSVCLRVELYGCVWKDGLKAYTAPVGHVMDLSGSPVYLNDSVYDGSKEEGVMFGGLGQLCDGVLGGNDFMESKELRVWPGYDYVGWNQETLGQPTVDIEFHFEKTRVFHTMQVHSNHRHTQHVRVFNEVVCEFKASLLSPWAEPALSLQVPLSDLHDPSSRTISLPLRGQPAQILRCRFSFSDRWLLISEISFYSSMNTHTPDLSQQSALVHYHYGSFSAVTLRAGLPVAKDDSSNTAILIGCLVGIILLLLAIIAVILWRQYWKKLLGKVFFITMFLSCAVDMVDKGLPIQEGPPPYPGAPPPGLAHYGEASGGGGSVPHYAEADIISLQGVSGNNTYAVPALLATPTDCPPLPELPRERLVFKEKLGEGQFGEVHLCEIENPQDLENLEFPFNVRKGRPLLVAVKILRPDASKNARNDFLKEVKILSRLKDPNIIRLLGVCVSSDPLCMVTEYMESGDLNQYLSHRVLLDKTGPTHNTPTISYPALISMASQIASGMKFLSSLNFVHRDLATRNCLVGGERGEGEDRGGERQIKIADFGMSRNLYAGDYYRIQGRAVLPIRWMAWECILMGKFTTASDVWAFGVTLWEMLSVCQEQPYSHMTDEQVIDNAGEFFRDQGRQVYLSRPAVCPQGLYELMLSCWSRDCKLRPSFAYIHSFLTEDAMNMV
;
A
#
# COMPACT_ATOMS: atom_id res chain seq x y z
N ASP A 1 8.52 -6.03 -12.35
CA ASP A 1 7.74 -5.09 -13.17
C ASP A 1 6.51 -4.71 -12.38
N GLU A 2 6.29 -3.42 -12.11
CA GLU A 2 5.44 -2.92 -11.02
C GLU A 2 3.97 -2.66 -11.42
N ARG A 3 3.53 -2.95 -12.65
CA ARG A 3 2.23 -2.44 -13.16
C ARG A 3 1.03 -3.36 -12.89
N GLY A 4 1.20 -4.68 -12.91
CA GLY A 4 0.07 -5.63 -12.86
C GLY A 4 -0.60 -5.78 -11.49
N ALA A 5 0.16 -5.64 -10.39
CA ALA A 5 -0.35 -5.87 -9.02
C ALA A 5 -0.49 -4.57 -8.18
N LYS A 6 0.32 -3.53 -8.47
CA LYS A 6 0.50 -2.34 -7.62
C LYS A 6 -0.42 -1.14 -7.89
N CYS A 7 -1.38 -1.24 -8.81
CA CYS A 7 -2.13 -0.09 -9.36
C CYS A 7 -3.65 -0.15 -9.07
N ARG A 8 -4.05 -0.24 -7.79
CA ARG A 8 -5.47 -0.39 -7.38
C ARG A 8 -5.91 0.60 -6.30
N TYR A 9 -5.29 1.78 -6.24
CA TYR A 9 -5.57 2.80 -5.22
C TYR A 9 -6.89 3.52 -5.49
N ALA A 10 -7.68 3.80 -4.45
CA ALA A 10 -8.83 4.70 -4.57
C ALA A 10 -8.36 6.08 -5.09
N LEU A 11 -9.05 6.60 -6.10
CA LEU A 11 -8.64 7.81 -6.81
C LEU A 11 -9.27 9.09 -6.25
N GLY A 12 -10.27 8.95 -5.39
CA GLY A 12 -10.62 10.00 -4.44
C GLY A 12 -12.05 10.49 -4.48
N MET A 13 -12.99 9.61 -4.83
CA MET A 13 -14.41 9.91 -4.67
C MET A 13 -14.75 9.98 -3.18
N GLU A 14 -14.40 8.94 -2.40
CA GLU A 14 -14.71 8.84 -0.97
C GLU A 14 -13.89 9.84 -0.12
N ASP A 15 -12.58 9.93 -0.37
CA ASP A 15 -11.65 10.76 0.44
C ASP A 15 -11.64 12.25 0.06
N ARG A 16 -12.41 12.63 -0.97
CA ARG A 16 -12.54 13.98 -1.53
C ARG A 16 -11.29 14.56 -2.20
N THR A 17 -10.30 13.73 -2.55
CA THR A 17 -9.19 14.17 -3.39
C THR A 17 -9.69 14.67 -4.76
N ILE A 18 -10.76 14.05 -5.29
CA ILE A 18 -11.50 14.57 -6.45
C ILE A 18 -12.47 15.65 -5.95
N PRO A 19 -12.36 16.92 -6.35
CA PRO A 19 -13.24 18.00 -5.91
C PRO A 19 -14.62 17.93 -6.59
N ASP A 20 -15.63 18.54 -5.98
CA ASP A 20 -17.01 18.55 -6.52
C ASP A 20 -17.11 19.11 -7.94
N SER A 21 -16.25 20.07 -8.30
CA SER A 21 -16.19 20.65 -9.66
C SER A 21 -15.87 19.63 -10.75
N ASP A 22 -15.26 18.51 -10.37
CA ASP A 22 -14.80 17.46 -11.29
C ASP A 22 -15.78 16.29 -11.35
N ILE A 23 -16.89 16.36 -10.59
CA ILE A 23 -17.96 15.37 -10.57
C ILE A 23 -19.20 16.03 -11.18
N THR A 24 -19.59 15.57 -12.36
CA THR A 24 -20.71 16.12 -13.12
C THR A 24 -21.68 15.01 -13.49
N ALA A 25 -22.92 15.35 -13.85
CA ALA A 25 -23.90 14.37 -14.29
C ALA A 25 -24.72 14.92 -15.45
N SER A 26 -25.39 14.02 -16.18
CA SER A 26 -26.36 14.40 -17.22
C SER A 26 -27.52 15.22 -16.66
N SER A 27 -28.00 14.86 -15.47
CA SER A 27 -29.09 15.51 -14.76
C SER A 27 -29.08 15.13 -13.27
N ALA A 28 -29.93 15.77 -12.47
CA ALA A 28 -30.16 15.43 -11.07
C ALA A 28 -31.65 15.55 -10.73
N TRP A 29 -32.19 14.62 -9.93
CA TRP A 29 -33.58 14.66 -9.46
C TRP A 29 -33.89 15.89 -8.62
N SER A 30 -32.97 16.26 -7.72
CA SER A 30 -33.01 17.46 -6.90
C SER A 30 -31.60 17.94 -6.57
N ASP A 31 -31.50 19.14 -5.99
CA ASP A 31 -30.24 19.70 -5.47
C ASP A 31 -29.58 18.77 -4.43
N SER A 32 -30.38 18.01 -3.69
CA SER A 32 -29.95 17.01 -2.70
C SER A 32 -29.45 15.70 -3.32
N THR A 33 -29.62 15.49 -4.63
CA THR A 33 -29.15 14.30 -5.36
C THR A 33 -28.25 14.66 -6.54
N GLU A 34 -27.58 15.81 -6.48
CA GLU A 34 -26.59 16.25 -7.47
C GLU A 34 -25.39 15.30 -7.58
N ALA A 35 -24.61 15.47 -8.65
CA ALA A 35 -23.46 14.64 -8.98
C ALA A 35 -22.44 14.50 -7.82
N LYS A 36 -22.21 15.58 -7.04
CA LYS A 36 -21.31 15.60 -5.88
C LYS A 36 -21.70 14.61 -4.77
N HIS A 37 -22.98 14.24 -4.70
CA HIS A 37 -23.48 13.23 -3.76
C HIS A 37 -23.26 11.80 -4.25
N GLY A 38 -22.72 11.60 -5.46
CA GLY A 38 -22.34 10.31 -6.02
C GLY A 38 -21.04 9.72 -5.48
N ARG A 39 -20.53 10.18 -4.33
CA ARG A 39 -19.29 9.67 -3.71
C ARG A 39 -19.56 8.40 -2.90
N LEU A 40 -18.74 7.38 -3.09
CA LEU A 40 -18.83 6.12 -2.34
C LEU A 40 -18.83 6.35 -0.82
N SER A 41 -19.59 5.55 -0.08
CA SER A 41 -19.66 5.54 1.39
C SER A 41 -20.12 6.85 2.05
N THR A 42 -20.45 7.89 1.29
CA THR A 42 -20.98 9.15 1.83
C THR A 42 -22.51 9.11 1.95
N GLY A 43 -23.05 9.80 2.96
CA GLY A 43 -24.49 9.98 3.17
C GLY A 43 -24.96 11.42 2.99
N GLU A 44 -24.18 12.27 2.33
CA GLU A 44 -24.51 13.68 2.16
C GLU A 44 -25.65 13.92 1.17
N GLY A 45 -26.34 15.04 1.34
CA GLY A 45 -27.58 15.32 0.60
C GLY A 45 -28.66 14.29 0.97
N ASP A 46 -29.37 13.78 -0.03
CA ASP A 46 -30.32 12.67 0.13
C ASP A 46 -29.63 11.29 -0.08
N GLY A 47 -28.30 11.25 -0.02
CA GLY A 47 -27.50 10.05 0.17
C GLY A 47 -26.91 9.41 -1.09
N ALA A 48 -27.11 9.97 -2.29
CA ALA A 48 -26.48 9.54 -3.56
C ALA A 48 -26.72 10.57 -4.69
N TRP A 49 -26.07 10.38 -5.84
CA TRP A 49 -26.54 10.98 -7.09
C TRP A 49 -27.70 10.17 -7.66
N CYS A 50 -28.76 10.85 -8.12
CA CYS A 50 -29.91 10.25 -8.78
C CYS A 50 -30.28 11.05 -10.04
N PRO A 51 -30.46 10.41 -11.21
CA PRO A 51 -30.89 11.11 -12.42
C PRO A 51 -32.28 11.74 -12.28
N ALA A 52 -32.54 12.82 -13.02
CA ALA A 52 -33.80 13.54 -12.99
C ALA A 52 -34.99 12.74 -13.52
N GLY A 53 -34.75 11.97 -14.59
CA GLY A 53 -35.75 11.07 -15.17
C GLY A 53 -35.53 9.62 -14.72
N PRO A 54 -36.58 8.78 -14.73
CA PRO A 54 -36.41 7.35 -14.55
C PRO A 54 -35.51 6.77 -15.67
N VAL A 55 -34.73 5.75 -15.35
CA VAL A 55 -33.82 5.13 -16.31
C VAL A 55 -34.56 4.07 -17.12
N PHE A 56 -34.44 4.17 -18.44
CA PHE A 56 -34.96 3.23 -19.43
C PHE A 56 -33.81 2.43 -20.07
N PRO A 57 -34.09 1.28 -20.72
CA PRO A 57 -33.06 0.47 -21.39
C PRO A 57 -32.22 1.21 -22.44
N SER A 58 -32.76 2.29 -23.04
CA SER A 58 -32.10 3.17 -24.02
C SER A 58 -31.59 4.50 -23.45
N SER A 59 -31.61 4.67 -22.12
CA SER A 59 -31.29 5.92 -21.44
C SER A 59 -29.84 6.37 -21.61
N SER A 60 -29.65 7.69 -21.67
CA SER A 60 -28.34 8.35 -21.75
C SER A 60 -27.90 8.99 -20.43
N GLU A 61 -28.58 8.71 -19.31
CA GLU A 61 -28.20 9.29 -18.02
C GLU A 61 -26.83 8.78 -17.58
N TYR A 62 -25.99 9.66 -17.03
CA TYR A 62 -24.66 9.30 -16.57
C TYR A 62 -24.16 10.16 -15.41
N LEU A 63 -23.33 9.56 -14.55
CA LEU A 63 -22.42 10.25 -13.64
C LEU A 63 -21.04 10.27 -14.27
N GLN A 64 -20.38 11.43 -14.28
CA GLN A 64 -19.07 11.64 -14.86
C GLN A 64 -18.08 12.10 -13.78
N VAL A 65 -16.87 11.54 -13.86
CA VAL A 65 -15.73 11.91 -13.01
C VAL A 65 -14.56 12.32 -13.91
N ASP A 66 -14.00 13.52 -13.69
CA ASP A 66 -12.77 14.00 -14.33
C ASP A 66 -11.57 13.86 -13.36
N LEU A 67 -10.63 13.00 -13.70
CA LEU A 67 -9.43 12.75 -12.89
C LEU A 67 -8.32 13.79 -13.14
N ARG A 68 -8.56 14.77 -14.03
CA ARG A 68 -7.64 15.84 -14.53
C ARG A 68 -6.39 15.36 -15.27
N LYS A 69 -5.87 14.18 -14.92
CA LYS A 69 -4.70 13.53 -15.51
C LYS A 69 -5.08 12.14 -16.00
N LEU A 70 -4.30 11.60 -16.93
CA LEU A 70 -4.42 10.20 -17.33
C LEU A 70 -4.11 9.29 -16.13
N HIS A 71 -4.99 8.32 -15.90
CA HIS A 71 -4.86 7.27 -14.92
C HIS A 71 -5.01 5.92 -15.61
N PHE A 72 -4.28 4.94 -15.12
CA PHE A 72 -4.51 3.53 -15.41
C PHE A 72 -5.56 3.04 -14.42
N LEU A 73 -6.72 2.63 -14.91
CA LEU A 73 -7.88 2.21 -14.14
C LEU A 73 -8.04 0.71 -14.22
N SER A 74 -8.06 0.06 -13.06
CA SER A 74 -8.11 -1.40 -12.94
C SER A 74 -9.39 -1.91 -12.27
N LEU A 75 -10.09 -1.06 -11.52
CA LEU A 75 -11.28 -1.45 -10.76
C LEU A 75 -12.21 -0.25 -10.58
N VAL A 76 -13.51 -0.51 -10.50
CA VAL A 76 -14.53 0.47 -10.08
C VAL A 76 -15.35 -0.10 -8.92
N GLY A 77 -15.83 0.77 -8.04
CA GLY A 77 -16.78 0.44 -6.98
C GLY A 77 -18.10 1.17 -7.20
N THR A 78 -19.22 0.48 -7.00
CA THR A 78 -20.56 1.10 -7.01
C THR A 78 -21.34 0.78 -5.75
N GLN A 79 -22.21 1.70 -5.35
CA GLN A 79 -23.10 1.58 -4.19
C GLN A 79 -24.42 2.31 -4.48
N GLY A 80 -25.53 1.86 -3.89
CA GLY A 80 -26.85 2.49 -4.03
C GLY A 80 -27.06 3.68 -3.10
N ARG A 81 -28.28 4.23 -3.04
CA ARG A 81 -28.66 5.30 -2.11
C ARG A 81 -29.11 4.73 -0.78
N HIS A 82 -28.27 4.83 0.25
CA HIS A 82 -28.61 4.30 1.58
C HIS A 82 -29.51 5.25 2.38
N ALA A 83 -29.17 6.54 2.42
CA ALA A 83 -29.93 7.61 3.09
C ALA A 83 -30.44 7.20 4.49
N ASP A 84 -29.51 6.87 5.38
CA ASP A 84 -29.78 6.41 6.76
C ASP A 84 -30.79 5.26 6.87
N GLY A 85 -30.77 4.36 5.89
CA GLY A 85 -31.63 3.18 5.81
C GLY A 85 -33.01 3.42 5.19
N LEU A 86 -33.34 4.66 4.82
CA LEU A 86 -34.60 5.01 4.16
C LEU A 86 -34.53 4.84 2.63
N GLY A 87 -33.33 4.89 2.06
CA GLY A 87 -33.12 4.77 0.62
C GLY A 87 -33.30 3.34 0.10
N ARG A 88 -33.89 3.23 -1.10
CA ARG A 88 -34.24 1.93 -1.74
C ARG A 88 -33.72 1.81 -3.17
N GLU A 89 -33.10 2.86 -3.69
CA GLU A 89 -32.73 3.02 -5.10
C GLU A 89 -31.25 2.67 -5.31
N PHE A 90 -30.97 1.84 -6.30
CA PHE A 90 -29.62 1.43 -6.67
C PHE A 90 -29.60 0.96 -8.14
N ALA A 91 -28.44 1.05 -8.79
CA ALA A 91 -28.25 0.52 -10.13
C ALA A 91 -27.81 -0.95 -10.08
N ARG A 92 -28.63 -1.85 -10.64
CA ARG A 92 -28.33 -3.29 -10.75
C ARG A 92 -27.29 -3.63 -11.80
N SER A 93 -27.17 -2.78 -12.80
CA SER A 93 -26.17 -2.88 -13.84
C SER A 93 -25.88 -1.50 -14.41
N TYR A 94 -24.74 -1.38 -15.08
CA TYR A 94 -24.32 -0.13 -15.70
C TYR A 94 -23.41 -0.41 -16.90
N ARG A 95 -23.19 0.60 -17.74
CA ARG A 95 -22.10 0.63 -18.72
C ARG A 95 -21.07 1.66 -18.31
N LEU A 96 -19.82 1.41 -18.67
CA LEU A 96 -18.74 2.37 -18.51
C LEU A 96 -18.38 2.96 -19.86
N ARG A 97 -18.23 4.27 -19.92
CA ARG A 97 -17.52 4.93 -21.02
C ARG A 97 -16.38 5.75 -20.45
N TYR A 98 -15.28 5.81 -21.17
CA TYR A 98 -14.10 6.54 -20.73
C TYR A 98 -13.53 7.37 -21.88
N SER A 99 -12.73 8.36 -21.51
CA SER A 99 -12.08 9.27 -22.46
C SER A 99 -10.72 9.72 -21.95
N ARG A 100 -9.77 9.85 -22.89
CA ARG A 100 -8.43 10.41 -22.63
C ARG A 100 -8.37 11.92 -22.89
N ASP A 101 -9.20 12.44 -23.79
CA ASP A 101 -9.16 13.84 -24.24
C ASP A 101 -10.46 14.63 -24.01
N GLY A 102 -11.49 13.96 -23.50
CA GLY A 102 -12.81 14.50 -23.23
C GLY A 102 -13.73 14.68 -24.44
N ARG A 103 -13.25 14.38 -25.64
CA ARG A 103 -14.00 14.50 -26.89
C ARG A 103 -14.38 13.13 -27.42
N HIS A 104 -13.42 12.21 -27.46
CA HIS A 104 -13.62 10.85 -27.93
C HIS A 104 -13.95 9.94 -26.74
N TRP A 105 -15.13 9.34 -26.78
CA TRP A 105 -15.65 8.49 -25.70
C TRP A 105 -15.76 7.05 -26.15
N ILE A 106 -15.04 6.17 -25.47
CA ILE A 106 -14.97 4.74 -25.77
C ILE A 106 -15.85 3.99 -24.77
N THR A 107 -16.63 3.01 -25.24
CA THR A 107 -17.38 2.11 -24.37
C THR A 107 -16.47 0.98 -23.92
N TRP A 108 -16.35 0.79 -22.60
CA TRP A 108 -15.57 -0.32 -22.06
C TRP A 108 -16.28 -1.65 -22.33
N LYS A 109 -15.48 -2.65 -22.67
CA LYS A 109 -15.89 -4.04 -22.88
C LYS A 109 -14.91 -4.90 -22.11
N ASP A 110 -15.41 -5.95 -21.48
CA ASP A 110 -14.51 -6.95 -20.91
C ASP A 110 -13.80 -7.76 -22.00
N ARG A 111 -12.87 -8.64 -21.59
CA ARG A 111 -12.10 -9.50 -22.49
C ARG A 111 -12.96 -10.40 -23.39
N TRP A 112 -14.22 -10.63 -23.02
CA TRP A 112 -15.18 -11.44 -23.77
C TRP A 112 -16.19 -10.60 -24.59
N GLY A 113 -15.98 -9.28 -24.65
CA GLY A 113 -16.80 -8.36 -25.45
C GLY A 113 -18.09 -7.89 -24.75
N GLN A 114 -18.28 -8.19 -23.46
CA GLN A 114 -19.47 -7.78 -22.73
C GLN A 114 -19.36 -6.32 -22.27
N GLU A 115 -20.38 -5.52 -22.63
CA GLU A 115 -20.45 -4.08 -22.26
C GLU A 115 -21.15 -3.83 -20.92
N VAL A 116 -22.06 -4.73 -20.53
CA VAL A 116 -22.87 -4.55 -19.31
C VAL A 116 -22.12 -5.07 -18.11
N VAL A 117 -21.95 -4.20 -17.13
CA VAL A 117 -21.34 -4.50 -15.84
C VAL A 117 -22.43 -4.75 -14.81
N THR A 118 -22.34 -5.85 -14.08
CA THR A 118 -23.19 -6.12 -12.92
C THR A 118 -22.85 -5.15 -11.78
N GLY A 119 -23.86 -4.49 -11.24
CA GLY A 119 -23.78 -3.54 -10.14
C GLY A 119 -24.35 -4.09 -8.84
N ASN A 120 -25.16 -3.28 -8.16
CA ASN A 120 -25.59 -3.54 -6.79
C ASN A 120 -26.88 -4.37 -6.70
N GLU A 121 -27.02 -5.13 -5.62
CA GLU A 121 -28.27 -5.85 -5.27
C GLU A 121 -29.05 -5.16 -4.14
N ASN A 122 -28.41 -4.21 -3.45
CA ASN A 122 -29.00 -3.42 -2.37
C ASN A 122 -28.38 -2.01 -2.32
N THR A 123 -28.80 -1.20 -1.34
CA THR A 123 -28.41 0.21 -1.24
C THR A 123 -27.13 0.49 -0.45
N TYR A 124 -26.61 -0.49 0.29
CA TYR A 124 -25.58 -0.27 1.30
C TYR A 124 -24.27 -1.04 1.05
N ASP A 125 -24.28 -2.14 0.31
CA ASP A 125 -23.07 -2.88 0.00
C ASP A 125 -22.33 -2.26 -1.17
N VAL A 126 -21.00 -2.20 -1.05
CA VAL A 126 -20.11 -1.77 -2.13
C VAL A 126 -19.85 -2.98 -3.03
N VAL A 127 -20.16 -2.84 -4.32
CA VAL A 127 -19.84 -3.85 -5.33
C VAL A 127 -18.62 -3.39 -6.12
N LEU A 128 -17.55 -4.16 -6.03
CA LEU A 128 -16.31 -3.92 -6.77
C LEU A 128 -16.33 -4.72 -8.07
N LYS A 129 -15.89 -4.10 -9.17
CA LYS A 129 -15.73 -4.74 -10.47
C LYS A 129 -14.32 -4.54 -11.01
N ASP A 130 -13.62 -5.66 -11.26
CA ASP A 130 -12.38 -5.67 -12.03
C ASP A 130 -12.60 -5.26 -13.47
N LEU A 131 -11.83 -4.28 -13.92
CA LEU A 131 -11.72 -3.89 -15.30
C LEU A 131 -10.68 -4.80 -15.96
N GLY A 132 -11.13 -5.94 -16.47
CA GLY A 132 -10.34 -6.80 -17.37
C GLY A 132 -10.87 -6.66 -18.79
N PRO A 133 -10.22 -5.91 -19.69
CA PRO A 133 -8.93 -5.23 -19.53
C PRO A 133 -9.00 -3.91 -18.74
N PRO A 134 -7.89 -3.49 -18.12
CA PRO A 134 -7.76 -2.17 -17.51
C PRO A 134 -7.76 -1.09 -18.60
N VAL A 135 -8.08 0.15 -18.24
CA VAL A 135 -8.16 1.27 -19.20
C VAL A 135 -7.35 2.47 -18.78
N ILE A 136 -6.75 3.13 -19.76
CA ILE A 136 -6.07 4.41 -19.55
C ILE A 136 -7.04 5.54 -19.90
N ALA A 137 -7.44 6.31 -18.89
CA ALA A 137 -8.48 7.32 -19.00
C ALA A 137 -8.19 8.56 -18.13
N ARG A 138 -8.71 9.71 -18.56
CA ARG A 138 -8.82 10.91 -17.73
C ARG A 138 -10.24 11.07 -17.20
N MET A 139 -11.24 10.85 -18.06
CA MET A 139 -12.65 10.98 -17.69
C MET A 139 -13.36 9.65 -17.80
N VAL A 140 -14.26 9.38 -16.86
CA VAL A 140 -15.07 8.16 -16.81
C VAL A 140 -16.52 8.52 -16.58
N ARG A 141 -17.42 7.83 -17.29
CA ARG A 141 -18.86 7.93 -17.17
C ARG A 141 -19.47 6.59 -16.77
N PHE A 142 -20.31 6.63 -15.75
CA PHE A 142 -21.15 5.52 -15.31
C PHE A 142 -22.56 5.74 -15.84
N TYR A 143 -22.99 4.88 -16.77
CA TYR A 143 -24.34 4.89 -17.32
C TYR A 143 -25.17 3.82 -16.60
N PRO A 144 -25.97 4.18 -15.58
CA PRO A 144 -26.84 3.21 -14.93
C PRO A 144 -27.82 2.61 -15.94
N LEU A 145 -28.06 1.31 -15.81
CA LEU A 145 -29.02 0.57 -16.62
C LEU A 145 -30.15 0.05 -15.73
N ALA A 146 -31.35 -0.02 -16.32
CA ALA A 146 -32.51 -0.64 -15.72
C ALA A 146 -33.28 -1.45 -16.78
N ASP A 147 -33.73 -2.63 -16.40
CA ASP A 147 -34.53 -3.56 -17.22
C ASP A 147 -36.01 -3.14 -17.30
N ARG A 148 -36.44 -2.26 -16.40
CA ARG A 148 -37.77 -1.65 -16.33
C ARG A 148 -37.66 -0.21 -15.86
N VAL A 149 -38.74 0.56 -16.01
CA VAL A 149 -38.79 1.94 -15.54
C VAL A 149 -38.64 1.97 -14.02
N MET A 150 -37.52 2.46 -13.53
CA MET A 150 -37.28 2.64 -12.11
C MET A 150 -36.33 3.81 -11.85
N SER A 151 -36.48 4.40 -10.67
CA SER A 151 -35.49 5.32 -10.13
C SER A 151 -34.26 4.54 -9.70
N VAL A 152 -33.10 5.00 -10.17
CA VAL A 152 -31.80 4.43 -9.82
C VAL A 152 -30.94 5.55 -9.24
N CYS A 153 -30.05 5.19 -8.34
CA CYS A 153 -29.09 6.12 -7.79
C CYS A 153 -27.74 5.42 -7.71
N LEU A 154 -26.68 6.21 -7.79
CA LEU A 154 -25.31 5.72 -7.81
C LEU A 154 -24.44 6.54 -6.85
N ARG A 155 -23.62 5.80 -6.11
CA ARG A 155 -22.38 6.27 -5.50
C ARG A 155 -21.25 5.43 -6.08
N VAL A 156 -20.13 6.06 -6.40
CA VAL A 156 -19.03 5.40 -7.13
C VAL A 156 -17.67 5.72 -6.52
N GLU A 157 -16.72 4.83 -6.76
CA GLU A 157 -15.28 5.02 -6.55
C GLU A 157 -14.52 4.46 -7.76
N LEU A 158 -13.38 5.07 -8.10
CA LEU A 158 -12.47 4.57 -9.12
C LEU A 158 -11.18 4.13 -8.47
N TYR A 159 -10.62 3.02 -8.95
CA TYR A 159 -9.39 2.45 -8.43
C TYR A 159 -8.36 2.27 -9.53
N GLY A 160 -7.13 2.71 -9.26
CA GLY A 160 -6.08 2.75 -10.26
C GLY A 160 -4.82 3.44 -9.76
N CYS A 161 -4.06 4.01 -10.68
CA CYS A 161 -2.90 4.85 -10.38
C CYS A 161 -2.64 5.85 -11.51
N VAL A 162 -1.86 6.90 -11.23
CA VAL A 162 -1.51 7.92 -12.24
C VAL A 162 -0.71 7.29 -13.38
N TRP A 163 -1.12 7.56 -14.62
CA TRP A 163 -0.43 7.08 -15.82
C TRP A 163 0.83 7.91 -16.09
N LYS A 164 1.94 7.47 -15.49
CA LYS A 164 3.24 8.17 -15.58
C LYS A 164 3.95 7.98 -16.92
N ASP A 165 3.56 7.00 -17.73
CA ASP A 165 4.13 6.78 -19.06
C ASP A 165 3.80 7.96 -20.00
N GLY A 166 2.57 8.48 -19.88
CA GLY A 166 2.09 9.61 -20.69
C GLY A 166 1.78 9.24 -22.14
N LEU A 167 1.86 7.95 -22.49
CA LEU A 167 1.43 7.40 -23.77
C LEU A 167 -0.09 7.59 -23.94
N LYS A 168 -0.51 8.15 -25.06
CA LYS A 168 -1.91 8.43 -25.41
C LYS A 168 -2.46 7.42 -26.42
N ALA A 169 -1.62 7.02 -27.37
CA ALA A 169 -1.95 6.05 -28.40
C ALA A 169 -0.67 5.43 -28.98
N TYR A 170 -0.77 4.22 -29.52
CA TYR A 170 0.21 3.68 -30.46
C TYR A 170 -0.45 3.32 -31.78
N THR A 171 0.32 3.39 -32.85
CA THR A 171 -0.02 2.95 -34.19
C THR A 171 0.87 1.77 -34.55
N ALA A 172 0.30 0.65 -34.97
CA ALA A 172 1.02 -0.58 -35.31
C ALA A 172 0.26 -1.39 -36.37
N PRO A 173 0.93 -2.25 -37.16
CA PRO A 173 0.24 -3.24 -38.00
C PRO A 173 -0.65 -4.17 -37.15
N VAL A 174 -1.76 -4.62 -37.71
CA VAL A 174 -2.65 -5.60 -37.06
C VAL A 174 -1.89 -6.93 -36.89
N GLY A 175 -2.01 -7.54 -35.72
CA GLY A 175 -1.40 -8.84 -35.44
C GLY A 175 -1.96 -9.96 -36.32
N HIS A 176 -1.11 -10.93 -36.65
CA HIS A 176 -1.40 -12.03 -37.57
C HIS A 176 -1.86 -13.30 -36.83
N VAL A 177 -2.32 -14.29 -37.60
CA VAL A 177 -2.70 -15.62 -37.08
C VAL A 177 -1.60 -16.61 -37.42
N MET A 178 -1.08 -17.30 -36.41
CA MET A 178 -0.10 -18.36 -36.57
C MET A 178 -0.82 -19.71 -36.67
N ASP A 179 -0.50 -20.50 -37.70
CA ASP A 179 -1.01 -21.88 -37.81
C ASP A 179 0.04 -22.86 -37.26
N LEU A 180 -0.29 -23.50 -36.14
CA LEU A 180 0.53 -24.54 -35.52
C LEU A 180 -0.18 -25.88 -35.66
N SER A 181 0.31 -26.71 -36.58
CA SER A 181 -0.20 -28.09 -36.78
C SER A 181 -1.72 -28.16 -37.00
N GLY A 182 -2.31 -27.17 -37.69
CA GLY A 182 -3.74 -27.11 -37.99
C GLY A 182 -4.57 -26.44 -36.89
N SER A 183 -3.94 -25.89 -35.85
CA SER A 183 -4.60 -25.10 -34.80
C SER A 183 -4.23 -23.62 -34.94
N PRO A 184 -5.20 -22.71 -35.18
CA PRO A 184 -4.93 -21.29 -35.28
C PRO A 184 -4.65 -20.68 -33.90
N VAL A 185 -3.55 -19.93 -33.80
CA VAL A 185 -3.16 -19.10 -32.67
C VAL A 185 -3.33 -17.63 -33.08
N TYR A 186 -4.23 -16.93 -32.43
CA TYR A 186 -4.58 -15.55 -32.79
C TYR A 186 -3.72 -14.59 -31.97
N LEU A 187 -2.82 -13.88 -32.65
CA LEU A 187 -1.87 -12.95 -32.05
C LEU A 187 -2.26 -11.50 -32.35
N ASN A 188 -3.57 -11.24 -32.40
CA ASN A 188 -4.13 -9.92 -32.64
C ASN A 188 -4.23 -9.12 -31.34
N ASP A 189 -4.17 -7.80 -31.45
CA ASP A 189 -4.51 -6.93 -30.33
C ASP A 189 -6.04 -6.95 -30.11
N SER A 190 -6.43 -7.66 -29.05
CA SER A 190 -7.81 -8.07 -28.76
C SER A 190 -8.60 -7.00 -28.02
N VAL A 191 -7.90 -6.11 -27.33
CA VAL A 191 -8.50 -5.04 -26.52
C VAL A 191 -8.13 -3.64 -27.03
N TYR A 192 -7.56 -3.56 -28.23
CA TYR A 192 -7.25 -2.28 -28.87
C TYR A 192 -8.49 -1.38 -28.96
N ASP A 193 -8.41 -0.21 -28.34
CA ASP A 193 -9.53 0.70 -28.16
C ASP A 193 -9.61 1.83 -29.21
N GLY A 194 -8.76 1.76 -30.23
CA GLY A 194 -8.71 2.69 -31.37
C GLY A 194 -9.35 2.13 -32.64
N SER A 195 -8.95 2.70 -33.77
CA SER A 195 -9.43 2.30 -35.09
C SER A 195 -8.51 1.27 -35.75
N LYS A 196 -9.09 0.41 -36.60
CA LYS A 196 -8.35 -0.53 -37.44
C LYS A 196 -8.78 -0.31 -38.89
N GLU A 197 -7.87 0.15 -39.75
CA GLU A 197 -8.12 0.38 -41.17
C GLU A 197 -6.94 -0.14 -41.99
N GLU A 198 -7.21 -0.78 -43.13
CA GLU A 198 -6.19 -1.26 -44.08
C GLU A 198 -5.05 -2.10 -43.45
N GLY A 199 -5.34 -2.88 -42.40
CA GLY A 199 -4.34 -3.70 -41.71
C GLY A 199 -3.46 -2.94 -40.72
N VAL A 200 -3.79 -1.69 -40.39
CA VAL A 200 -3.10 -0.86 -39.40
C VAL A 200 -4.07 -0.47 -38.27
N MET A 201 -3.56 -0.48 -37.05
CA MET A 201 -4.23 -0.03 -35.83
C MET A 201 -3.72 1.37 -35.49
N PHE A 202 -4.59 2.34 -35.21
CA PHE A 202 -4.17 3.70 -34.85
C PHE A 202 -5.17 4.40 -33.91
N GLY A 203 -4.68 5.42 -33.21
CA GLY A 203 -5.50 6.30 -32.37
C GLY A 203 -5.94 5.72 -31.01
N GLY A 204 -5.49 4.51 -30.67
CA GLY A 204 -5.84 3.82 -29.44
C GLY A 204 -4.67 3.18 -28.70
N LEU A 205 -5.02 2.48 -27.63
CA LEU A 205 -4.17 1.67 -26.76
C LEU A 205 -4.79 0.28 -26.63
N GLY A 206 -4.00 -0.70 -26.23
CA GLY A 206 -4.41 -2.09 -26.15
C GLY A 206 -3.37 -2.93 -25.41
N GLN A 207 -3.21 -4.18 -25.82
CA GLN A 207 -2.41 -5.17 -25.08
C GLN A 207 -0.95 -4.77 -24.91
N LEU A 208 -0.38 -4.03 -25.86
CA LEU A 208 1.02 -3.61 -25.77
C LEU A 208 1.32 -2.64 -24.62
N CYS A 209 0.33 -2.18 -23.86
CA CYS A 209 0.53 -1.28 -22.72
C CYS A 209 -0.51 -1.48 -21.61
N ASP A 210 -1.14 -2.66 -21.54
CA ASP A 210 -2.17 -2.96 -20.53
C ASP A 210 -1.55 -3.50 -19.22
N GLY A 211 -0.23 -3.63 -19.16
CA GLY A 211 0.51 -4.09 -17.99
C GLY A 211 0.53 -5.60 -17.81
N VAL A 212 0.03 -6.37 -18.78
CA VAL A 212 0.02 -7.85 -18.76
C VAL A 212 1.28 -8.38 -19.46
N LEU A 213 2.09 -9.16 -18.73
CA LEU A 213 3.24 -9.86 -19.29
C LEU A 213 2.83 -11.27 -19.70
N GLY A 214 2.98 -11.59 -20.99
CA GLY A 214 2.70 -12.92 -21.52
C GLY A 214 3.65 -13.99 -20.99
N GLY A 215 3.20 -15.25 -20.96
CA GLY A 215 3.99 -16.39 -20.49
C GLY A 215 5.11 -16.82 -21.44
N ASN A 216 5.95 -17.76 -21.00
CA ASN A 216 6.98 -18.38 -21.85
C ASN A 216 6.36 -19.20 -22.98
N ASP A 217 5.33 -19.98 -22.68
CA ASP A 217 4.48 -20.59 -23.69
C ASP A 217 3.44 -19.56 -24.14
N PHE A 218 3.60 -18.99 -25.34
CA PHE A 218 2.68 -17.98 -25.87
C PHE A 218 1.29 -18.54 -26.19
N MET A 219 1.10 -19.87 -26.20
CA MET A 219 -0.21 -20.49 -26.40
C MET A 219 -1.03 -20.52 -25.11
N GLU A 220 -0.40 -20.37 -23.95
CA GLU A 220 -1.06 -20.33 -22.65
C GLU A 220 -1.19 -18.87 -22.17
N SER A 221 -2.32 -18.58 -21.51
CA SER A 221 -2.58 -17.29 -20.89
C SER A 221 -2.97 -17.50 -19.43
N LYS A 222 -2.66 -16.51 -18.59
CA LYS A 222 -3.15 -16.45 -17.20
C LYS A 222 -4.65 -16.09 -17.13
N GLU A 223 -5.19 -15.53 -18.21
CA GLU A 223 -6.60 -15.16 -18.31
C GLU A 223 -7.46 -16.39 -18.63
N LEU A 224 -8.61 -16.51 -17.97
CA LEU A 224 -9.49 -17.65 -18.16
C LEU A 224 -10.38 -17.46 -19.38
N ARG A 225 -10.65 -18.55 -20.12
CA ARG A 225 -11.57 -18.59 -21.27
C ARG A 225 -11.17 -17.62 -22.39
N VAL A 226 -9.88 -17.45 -22.63
CA VAL A 226 -9.33 -16.75 -23.79
C VAL A 226 -8.73 -17.76 -24.77
N TRP A 227 -8.48 -17.33 -26.02
CA TRP A 227 -7.90 -18.18 -27.05
C TRP A 227 -6.37 -18.28 -26.94
N PRO A 228 -5.74 -19.32 -27.51
CA PRO A 228 -4.28 -19.41 -27.56
C PRO A 228 -3.67 -18.20 -28.26
N GLY A 229 -2.58 -17.67 -27.69
CA GLY A 229 -1.93 -16.46 -28.19
C GLY A 229 -2.39 -15.16 -27.56
N TYR A 230 -3.46 -15.17 -26.74
CA TYR A 230 -4.15 -13.97 -26.27
C TYR A 230 -3.20 -12.90 -25.71
N ASP A 231 -2.24 -13.25 -24.86
CA ASP A 231 -1.39 -12.27 -24.17
C ASP A 231 -0.39 -11.54 -25.10
N TYR A 232 -0.25 -11.98 -26.35
CA TYR A 232 0.76 -11.47 -27.28
C TYR A 232 0.13 -10.85 -28.53
N VAL A 233 0.70 -9.72 -28.95
CA VAL A 233 0.52 -9.20 -30.30
C VAL A 233 1.70 -9.65 -31.14
N GLY A 234 1.41 -10.28 -32.28
CA GLY A 234 2.41 -11.00 -33.05
C GLY A 234 2.34 -10.74 -34.54
N TRP A 235 3.51 -10.65 -35.16
CA TRP A 235 3.64 -10.41 -36.60
C TRP A 235 4.52 -11.48 -37.23
N ASN A 236 4.17 -11.83 -38.46
CA ASN A 236 4.95 -12.73 -39.31
C ASN A 236 5.66 -11.92 -40.38
N GLN A 237 6.96 -12.16 -40.56
CA GLN A 237 7.80 -11.42 -41.49
C GLN A 237 7.33 -11.52 -42.95
N GLU A 238 6.95 -12.72 -43.40
CA GLU A 238 6.52 -12.97 -44.79
C GLU A 238 5.16 -12.32 -45.07
N THR A 239 4.21 -12.47 -44.14
CA THR A 239 2.87 -11.87 -44.27
C THR A 239 2.93 -10.34 -44.21
N LEU A 240 3.81 -9.77 -43.36
CA LEU A 240 3.95 -8.32 -43.24
C LEU A 240 4.65 -7.70 -44.47
N GLY A 241 5.48 -8.48 -45.17
CA GLY A 241 6.14 -8.06 -46.40
C GLY A 241 7.28 -7.05 -46.22
N GLN A 242 7.74 -6.82 -44.99
CA GLN A 242 8.81 -5.88 -44.64
C GLN A 242 9.70 -6.45 -43.52
N PRO A 243 10.98 -6.03 -43.45
CA PRO A 243 11.96 -6.60 -42.51
C PRO A 243 11.81 -6.09 -41.07
N THR A 244 10.90 -5.14 -40.82
CA THR A 244 10.67 -4.55 -39.51
C THR A 244 9.19 -4.48 -39.18
N VAL A 245 8.87 -4.54 -37.88
CA VAL A 245 7.58 -4.10 -37.35
C VAL A 245 7.72 -2.65 -36.93
N ASP A 246 6.95 -1.77 -37.55
CA ASP A 246 7.01 -0.34 -37.30
C ASP A 246 5.88 0.06 -36.33
N ILE A 247 6.25 0.62 -35.17
CA ILE A 247 5.30 1.08 -34.15
C ILE A 247 5.57 2.56 -33.85
N GLU A 248 4.53 3.39 -33.95
CA GLU A 248 4.58 4.82 -33.62
C GLU A 248 3.82 5.09 -32.32
N PHE A 249 4.46 5.75 -31.37
CA PHE A 249 3.94 6.05 -30.04
C PHE A 249 3.70 7.55 -29.91
N HIS A 250 2.49 7.93 -29.52
CA HIS A 250 2.07 9.32 -29.34
C HIS A 250 1.88 9.64 -27.87
N PHE A 251 2.62 10.63 -27.36
CA PHE A 251 2.57 11.04 -25.95
C PHE A 251 1.77 12.34 -25.78
N GLU A 252 1.13 12.50 -24.62
CA GLU A 252 0.32 13.67 -24.29
C GLU A 252 1.14 14.97 -24.37
N LYS A 253 2.39 14.94 -23.89
CA LYS A 253 3.32 16.07 -23.85
C LYS A 253 4.71 15.62 -24.29
N THR A 254 5.54 16.57 -24.72
CA THR A 254 6.96 16.31 -24.99
C THR A 254 7.68 15.83 -23.72
N ARG A 255 8.39 14.71 -23.84
CA ARG A 255 9.08 14.01 -22.76
C ARG A 255 10.52 13.69 -23.16
N VAL A 256 11.38 13.57 -22.15
CA VAL A 256 12.78 13.18 -22.28
C VAL A 256 12.88 11.68 -21.98
N PHE A 257 13.18 10.86 -22.99
CA PHE A 257 13.13 9.40 -22.89
C PHE A 257 14.47 8.78 -22.50
N HIS A 258 14.48 8.04 -21.39
CA HIS A 258 15.69 7.38 -20.88
C HIS A 258 15.76 5.91 -21.28
N THR A 259 14.66 5.19 -21.15
CA THR A 259 14.61 3.74 -21.39
C THR A 259 13.26 3.34 -21.96
N MET A 260 13.28 2.42 -22.93
CA MET A 260 12.13 1.65 -23.38
C MET A 260 12.31 0.21 -22.93
N GLN A 261 11.27 -0.38 -22.35
CA GLN A 261 11.23 -1.81 -22.01
C GLN A 261 10.23 -2.50 -22.93
N VAL A 262 10.64 -3.63 -23.51
CA VAL A 262 9.81 -4.44 -24.40
C VAL A 262 9.82 -5.87 -23.91
N HIS A 263 8.66 -6.40 -23.54
CA HIS A 263 8.50 -7.80 -23.19
C HIS A 263 8.18 -8.62 -24.44
N SER A 264 9.06 -9.56 -24.78
CA SER A 264 8.98 -10.33 -26.02
C SER A 264 9.24 -11.81 -25.78
N ASN A 265 8.57 -12.66 -26.58
CA ASN A 265 8.72 -14.10 -26.50
C ASN A 265 9.97 -14.58 -27.26
N HIS A 266 10.64 -15.62 -26.75
CA HIS A 266 11.86 -16.18 -27.35
C HIS A 266 11.77 -17.69 -27.63
N ARG A 267 10.57 -18.21 -27.92
CA ARG A 267 10.38 -19.63 -28.21
C ARG A 267 10.83 -19.99 -29.62
N HIS A 268 12.14 -19.96 -29.83
CA HIS A 268 12.81 -20.21 -31.11
C HIS A 268 12.51 -21.59 -31.71
N THR A 269 12.12 -22.57 -30.88
CA THR A 269 11.65 -23.89 -31.33
C THR A 269 10.39 -23.83 -32.20
N GLN A 270 9.64 -22.73 -32.15
CA GLN A 270 8.45 -22.46 -32.97
C GLN A 270 8.65 -21.23 -33.88
N HIS A 271 9.91 -20.89 -34.23
CA HIS A 271 10.26 -19.76 -35.09
C HIS A 271 9.85 -18.38 -34.54
N VAL A 272 9.67 -18.28 -33.22
CA VAL A 272 9.44 -17.03 -32.50
C VAL A 272 10.73 -16.58 -31.85
N ARG A 273 11.18 -15.36 -32.16
CA ARG A 273 12.43 -14.84 -31.61
C ARG A 273 12.35 -13.36 -31.32
N VAL A 274 13.06 -12.95 -30.26
CA VAL A 274 13.23 -11.53 -29.92
C VAL A 274 13.96 -10.81 -31.05
N PHE A 275 13.59 -9.56 -31.31
CA PHE A 275 14.23 -8.67 -32.29
C PHE A 275 15.73 -8.48 -32.01
N ASN A 276 16.54 -8.34 -33.06
CA ASN A 276 18.00 -8.17 -32.97
C ASN A 276 18.44 -6.69 -32.96
N GLU A 277 17.60 -5.81 -33.48
CA GLU A 277 17.85 -4.38 -33.58
C GLU A 277 16.52 -3.63 -33.44
N VAL A 278 16.59 -2.45 -32.84
CA VAL A 278 15.52 -1.45 -32.90
C VAL A 278 16.11 -0.12 -33.38
N VAL A 279 15.47 0.48 -34.38
CA VAL A 279 15.77 1.84 -34.82
C VAL A 279 14.68 2.78 -34.33
N CYS A 280 15.05 3.75 -33.50
CA CYS A 280 14.15 4.74 -32.91
C CYS A 280 14.34 6.13 -33.53
N GLU A 281 13.24 6.73 -33.99
CA GLU A 281 13.17 8.10 -34.51
C GLU A 281 12.35 8.96 -33.56
N PHE A 282 12.80 10.18 -33.30
CA PHE A 282 12.23 11.06 -32.27
C PHE A 282 11.67 12.32 -32.91
N LYS A 283 10.44 12.71 -32.57
CA LYS A 283 9.82 13.96 -33.01
C LYS A 283 9.45 14.79 -31.80
N ALA A 284 10.13 15.92 -31.58
CA ALA A 284 9.97 16.75 -30.38
C ALA A 284 8.54 17.33 -30.21
N SER A 285 7.86 17.63 -31.31
CA SER A 285 6.48 18.11 -31.37
C SER A 285 5.82 17.68 -32.69
N LEU A 286 4.50 17.85 -32.80
CA LEU A 286 3.76 17.55 -34.04
C LEU A 286 4.31 18.26 -35.29
N LEU A 287 4.81 19.49 -35.12
CA LEU A 287 5.26 20.37 -36.21
C LEU A 287 6.77 20.31 -36.47
N SER A 288 7.57 19.74 -35.55
CA SER A 288 9.02 19.62 -35.74
C SER A 288 9.35 18.52 -36.75
N PRO A 289 10.46 18.60 -37.49
CA PRO A 289 10.98 17.45 -38.23
C PRO A 289 11.37 16.30 -37.29
N TRP A 290 11.60 15.11 -37.86
CA TRP A 290 12.24 14.02 -37.13
C TRP A 290 13.67 14.39 -36.77
N ALA A 291 14.11 14.00 -35.59
CA ALA A 291 15.48 14.19 -35.14
C ALA A 291 16.42 13.26 -35.89
N GLU A 292 17.55 13.80 -36.34
CA GLU A 292 18.58 13.09 -37.07
C GLU A 292 19.90 13.12 -36.30
N PRO A 293 20.70 12.03 -36.27
CA PRO A 293 20.39 10.72 -36.85
C PRO A 293 19.43 9.89 -35.98
N ALA A 294 18.72 8.93 -36.59
CA ALA A 294 17.96 7.92 -35.87
C ALA A 294 18.85 7.10 -34.91
N LEU A 295 18.29 6.69 -33.77
CA LEU A 295 19.00 5.89 -32.77
C LEU A 295 18.86 4.40 -33.07
N SER A 296 19.92 3.77 -33.58
CA SER A 296 20.01 2.31 -33.69
C SER A 296 20.50 1.69 -32.38
N LEU A 297 19.78 0.68 -31.90
CA LEU A 297 20.06 -0.08 -30.69
C LEU A 297 20.13 -1.57 -31.02
N GLN A 298 21.31 -2.16 -30.89
CA GLN A 298 21.54 -3.58 -31.09
C GLN A 298 21.16 -4.36 -29.83
N VAL A 299 20.48 -5.50 -30.02
CA VAL A 299 20.12 -6.44 -28.96
C VAL A 299 21.04 -7.65 -29.09
N PRO A 300 21.97 -7.86 -28.14
CA PRO A 300 22.90 -8.97 -28.21
C PRO A 300 22.15 -10.30 -28.09
N LEU A 301 22.12 -11.06 -29.18
CA LEU A 301 21.49 -12.38 -29.22
C LEU A 301 22.41 -13.52 -28.75
N SER A 302 23.66 -13.21 -28.41
CA SER A 302 24.76 -14.19 -28.24
C SER A 302 24.59 -15.18 -27.09
N ASP A 303 23.68 -14.92 -26.14
CA ASP A 303 23.46 -15.75 -24.94
C ASP A 303 22.12 -16.53 -24.95
N LEU A 304 21.42 -16.58 -26.09
CA LEU A 304 19.99 -16.94 -26.13
C LEU A 304 19.69 -18.40 -26.49
N HIS A 305 20.21 -19.35 -25.71
CA HIS A 305 19.76 -20.76 -25.75
C HIS A 305 18.43 -20.98 -25.02
N ASP A 306 18.14 -20.17 -24.02
CA ASP A 306 16.94 -20.28 -23.18
C ASP A 306 15.68 -19.79 -23.91
N PRO A 307 14.63 -20.63 -24.10
CA PRO A 307 13.41 -20.27 -24.82
C PRO A 307 12.48 -19.31 -24.05
N SER A 308 12.84 -18.88 -22.84
CA SER A 308 12.00 -18.04 -22.00
C SER A 308 11.76 -16.64 -22.59
N SER A 309 10.52 -16.18 -22.46
CA SER A 309 10.12 -14.79 -22.68
C SER A 309 10.88 -13.85 -21.74
N ARG A 310 11.12 -12.60 -22.17
CA ARG A 310 11.97 -11.67 -21.44
C ARG A 310 11.66 -10.21 -21.73
N THR A 311 12.03 -9.36 -20.78
CA THR A 311 11.99 -7.90 -20.94
C THR A 311 13.34 -7.38 -21.42
N ILE A 312 13.37 -6.76 -22.60
CA ILE A 312 14.54 -6.11 -23.18
C ILE A 312 14.50 -4.63 -22.80
N SER A 313 15.54 -4.16 -22.10
CA SER A 313 15.69 -2.74 -21.72
C SER A 313 16.59 -2.01 -22.71
N LEU A 314 16.04 -1.03 -23.41
CA LEU A 314 16.65 -0.28 -24.51
C LEU A 314 16.93 1.17 -24.08
N PRO A 315 18.19 1.62 -24.02
CA PRO A 315 18.52 2.98 -23.58
C PRO A 315 18.25 4.02 -24.68
N LEU A 316 17.26 4.90 -24.46
CA LEU A 316 16.84 5.95 -25.41
C LEU A 316 17.65 7.25 -25.30
N ARG A 317 18.72 7.25 -24.49
CA ARG A 317 19.74 8.33 -24.40
C ARG A 317 19.21 9.73 -24.09
N GLY A 318 18.09 9.86 -23.39
CA GLY A 318 17.55 11.15 -22.96
C GLY A 318 17.06 12.03 -24.11
N GLN A 319 16.58 11.45 -25.21
CA GLN A 319 16.11 12.24 -26.36
C GLN A 319 14.71 12.82 -26.09
N PRO A 320 14.47 14.11 -26.39
CA PRO A 320 13.15 14.72 -26.25
C PRO A 320 12.23 14.34 -27.43
N ALA A 321 11.05 13.80 -27.13
CA ALA A 321 10.03 13.48 -28.12
C ALA A 321 8.61 13.66 -27.57
N GLN A 322 7.68 13.99 -28.46
CA GLN A 322 6.25 13.80 -28.27
C GLN A 322 5.74 12.63 -29.12
N ILE A 323 6.42 12.33 -30.23
CA ILE A 323 6.15 11.16 -31.06
C ILE A 323 7.45 10.37 -31.20
N LEU A 324 7.39 9.08 -30.94
CA LEU A 324 8.50 8.16 -31.05
C LEU A 324 8.12 7.06 -32.04
N ARG A 325 8.93 6.84 -33.06
CA ARG A 325 8.73 5.72 -33.99
C ARG A 325 9.84 4.71 -33.79
N CYS A 326 9.47 3.45 -33.55
CA CYS A 326 10.40 2.35 -33.33
C CYS A 326 10.19 1.30 -34.42
N ARG A 327 11.27 0.91 -35.09
CA ARG A 327 11.29 -0.14 -36.11
C ARG A 327 12.02 -1.35 -35.54
N PHE A 328 11.29 -2.43 -35.28
CA PHE A 328 11.79 -3.66 -34.67
C PHE A 328 12.17 -4.66 -35.75
N SER A 329 13.45 -4.99 -35.86
CA SER A 329 13.95 -5.92 -36.89
C SER A 329 13.66 -7.37 -36.52
N PHE A 330 13.14 -8.16 -37.47
CA PHE A 330 12.92 -9.59 -37.28
C PHE A 330 14.24 -10.36 -37.14
N SER A 331 14.28 -11.29 -36.18
CA SER A 331 15.40 -12.24 -36.01
C SER A 331 15.06 -13.67 -36.45
N ASP A 332 13.78 -13.93 -36.73
CA ASP A 332 13.20 -15.19 -37.19
C ASP A 332 11.81 -14.88 -37.81
N ARG A 333 11.04 -15.91 -38.20
CA ARG A 333 9.76 -15.75 -38.91
C ARG A 333 8.71 -14.97 -38.14
N TRP A 334 8.70 -15.05 -36.81
CA TRP A 334 7.71 -14.40 -35.95
C TRP A 334 8.35 -13.52 -34.87
N LEU A 335 7.75 -12.34 -34.66
CA LEU A 335 8.03 -11.45 -33.55
C LEU A 335 6.75 -11.32 -32.70
N LEU A 336 6.83 -11.67 -31.41
CA LEU A 336 5.73 -11.53 -30.46
C LEU A 336 6.11 -10.57 -29.34
N ILE A 337 5.25 -9.60 -29.06
CA ILE A 337 5.41 -8.62 -27.98
C ILE A 337 4.13 -8.62 -27.13
N SER A 338 4.28 -8.68 -25.81
CA SER A 338 3.12 -8.57 -24.90
C SER A 338 3.03 -7.20 -24.22
N GLU A 339 4.14 -6.47 -24.03
CA GLU A 339 4.13 -5.19 -23.31
C GLU A 339 5.28 -4.29 -23.79
N ILE A 340 5.01 -3.00 -23.92
CA ILE A 340 5.95 -1.93 -24.23
C ILE A 340 5.75 -0.78 -23.24
N SER A 341 6.84 -0.38 -22.61
CA SER A 341 6.84 0.50 -21.45
C SER A 341 7.92 1.58 -21.57
N PHE A 342 7.63 2.83 -21.24
CA PHE A 342 8.60 3.93 -21.34
C PHE A 342 8.94 4.56 -19.98
N TYR A 343 10.23 4.76 -19.74
CA TYR A 343 10.76 5.50 -18.62
C TYR A 343 11.29 6.84 -19.11
N SER A 344 10.55 7.90 -18.79
CA SER A 344 10.82 9.25 -19.28
C SER A 344 10.47 10.32 -18.22
N SER A 345 10.98 11.53 -18.42
CA SER A 345 10.69 12.70 -17.56
C SER A 345 10.04 13.83 -18.35
N MET A 346 9.28 14.71 -17.68
CA MET A 346 8.71 15.89 -18.33
C MET A 346 9.82 16.90 -18.67
N ASN A 347 9.81 17.44 -19.90
CA ASN A 347 10.74 18.49 -20.30
C ASN A 347 10.31 19.83 -19.69
N THR A 348 11.05 20.36 -18.72
CA THR A 348 10.70 21.59 -17.98
C THR A 348 11.18 22.89 -18.66
N HIS A 349 11.76 22.82 -19.86
CA HIS A 349 12.40 23.96 -20.53
C HIS A 349 11.61 24.61 -21.68
N THR A 350 10.30 24.36 -21.85
CA THR A 350 9.48 25.08 -22.84
C THR A 350 8.51 26.05 -22.16
N PRO A 351 8.46 27.34 -22.57
CA PRO A 351 7.39 28.23 -22.15
C PRO A 351 6.05 27.67 -22.63
N ASP A 352 5.09 27.63 -21.72
CA ASP A 352 3.73 27.19 -21.99
C ASP A 352 3.07 28.14 -23.01
N LEU A 353 2.98 27.72 -24.28
CA LEU A 353 2.30 28.45 -25.34
C LEU A 353 0.77 28.31 -25.27
N SER A 354 0.20 27.73 -24.21
CA SER A 354 -1.27 27.59 -24.07
C SER A 354 -2.00 28.83 -23.53
N GLN A 355 -1.33 29.98 -23.37
CA GLN A 355 -1.97 31.25 -22.96
C GLN A 355 -2.12 32.33 -24.05
N GLN A 356 -1.89 32.02 -25.33
CA GLN A 356 -2.22 32.95 -26.43
C GLN A 356 -3.24 32.35 -27.39
N SER A 357 -4.47 32.17 -26.92
CA SER A 357 -5.65 32.12 -27.79
C SER A 357 -6.77 32.94 -27.16
N ALA A 358 -6.59 34.25 -27.12
CA ALA A 358 -7.68 35.18 -27.00
C ALA A 358 -7.39 36.38 -27.91
N LEU A 359 -8.38 36.67 -28.77
CA LEU A 359 -8.49 37.84 -29.66
C LEU A 359 -7.82 37.72 -31.03
N VAL A 360 -8.52 37.05 -31.96
CA VAL A 360 -8.55 37.52 -33.35
C VAL A 360 -10.03 37.70 -33.74
N HIS A 361 -10.50 38.95 -33.61
CA HIS A 361 -11.75 39.41 -34.18
C HIS A 361 -11.43 40.06 -35.52
N TYR A 362 -12.14 39.64 -36.56
CA TYR A 362 -12.12 40.22 -37.90
C TYR A 362 -12.51 41.69 -37.86
N HIS A 363 -11.71 42.58 -38.45
CA HIS A 363 -12.24 43.76 -39.14
C HIS A 363 -11.25 44.34 -40.16
N TYR A 364 -11.78 44.54 -41.38
CA TYR A 364 -11.21 45.29 -42.51
C TYR A 364 -11.06 46.79 -42.17
N GLY A 365 -9.99 47.45 -42.66
CA GLY A 365 -9.93 48.92 -42.69
C GLY A 365 -8.53 49.48 -42.92
N SER A 366 -8.39 50.32 -43.95
CA SER A 366 -7.16 50.87 -44.53
C SER A 366 -6.60 52.14 -43.85
N PHE A 367 -5.38 52.52 -44.25
CA PHE A 367 -4.71 53.84 -44.25
C PHE A 367 -3.71 54.27 -43.13
N SER A 368 -2.43 54.31 -43.55
CA SER A 368 -1.37 55.35 -43.46
C SER A 368 -1.04 56.16 -42.18
N ALA A 369 0.24 56.00 -41.80
CA ALA A 369 1.29 57.02 -41.59
C ALA A 369 1.42 57.85 -40.27
N VAL A 370 2.71 58.07 -39.94
CA VAL A 370 3.35 59.17 -39.18
C VAL A 370 3.82 58.90 -37.73
N THR A 371 5.15 58.71 -37.64
CA THR A 371 6.16 59.18 -36.64
C THR A 371 5.72 60.12 -35.50
N LEU A 372 6.24 59.96 -34.26
CA LEU A 372 7.51 60.52 -33.71
C LEU A 372 7.67 60.26 -32.17
N ARG A 373 8.95 60.28 -31.74
CA ARG A 373 9.57 60.01 -30.41
C ARG A 373 9.01 60.75 -29.18
N ALA A 374 9.18 60.20 -27.96
CA ALA A 374 10.33 60.43 -27.04
C ALA A 374 10.04 59.99 -25.58
N GLY A 375 11.05 59.44 -24.88
CA GLY A 375 11.10 59.42 -23.41
C GLY A 375 11.55 58.11 -22.75
N LEU A 376 12.86 57.83 -22.77
CA LEU A 376 13.51 56.90 -21.84
C LEU A 376 14.04 57.69 -20.61
N PRO A 377 14.07 57.05 -19.43
CA PRO A 377 15.25 57.10 -18.59
C PRO A 377 15.91 55.71 -18.49
N VAL A 378 17.22 55.71 -18.68
CA VAL A 378 18.12 54.58 -18.55
C VAL A 378 18.28 54.21 -17.07
N ALA A 379 18.00 52.96 -16.71
CA ALA A 379 18.45 52.35 -15.46
C ALA A 379 19.74 51.55 -15.71
N LYS A 380 20.64 51.69 -14.74
CA LYS A 380 22.05 51.29 -14.71
C LYS A 380 22.22 49.76 -14.71
N ASP A 381 23.27 49.30 -15.39
CA ASP A 381 23.70 47.91 -15.47
C ASP A 381 24.41 47.49 -14.17
N ASP A 382 23.80 46.61 -13.36
CA ASP A 382 24.36 46.07 -12.10
C ASP A 382 24.93 44.65 -12.29
N SER A 383 25.50 44.35 -13.47
CA SER A 383 26.07 43.03 -13.81
C SER A 383 27.37 42.68 -13.07
N SER A 384 27.97 43.63 -12.35
CA SER A 384 29.23 43.42 -11.61
C SER A 384 29.05 42.77 -10.24
N ASN A 385 27.94 43.02 -9.54
CA ASN A 385 27.77 42.56 -8.16
C ASN A 385 27.30 41.10 -8.07
N THR A 386 26.52 40.66 -9.06
CA THR A 386 26.00 39.28 -9.14
C THR A 386 27.11 38.26 -9.41
N ALA A 387 28.10 38.60 -10.24
CA ALA A 387 29.23 37.71 -10.52
C ALA A 387 30.13 37.51 -9.27
N ILE A 388 30.35 38.56 -8.49
CA ILE A 388 31.11 38.50 -7.23
C ILE A 388 30.33 37.69 -6.17
N LEU A 389 29.01 37.88 -6.07
CA LEU A 389 28.14 37.11 -5.19
C LEU A 389 28.16 35.61 -5.52
N ILE A 390 28.11 35.24 -6.81
CA ILE A 390 28.21 33.84 -7.24
C ILE A 390 29.58 33.26 -6.90
N GLY A 391 30.66 34.02 -7.11
CA GLY A 391 32.02 33.60 -6.72
C GLY A 391 32.16 33.34 -5.23
N CYS A 392 31.63 34.23 -4.38
CA CYS A 392 31.62 34.04 -2.93
C CYS A 392 30.78 32.82 -2.51
N LEU A 393 29.63 32.59 -3.14
CA LEU A 393 28.75 31.46 -2.83
C LEU A 393 29.44 30.12 -3.16
N VAL A 394 30.11 30.04 -4.32
CA VAL A 394 30.88 28.85 -4.72
C VAL A 394 32.05 28.61 -3.77
N GLY A 395 32.74 29.67 -3.33
CA GLY A 395 33.82 29.57 -2.34
C GLY A 395 33.35 28.99 -0.99
N ILE A 396 32.18 29.42 -0.50
CA ILE A 396 31.59 28.91 0.74
C ILE A 396 31.20 27.43 0.60
N ILE A 397 30.61 27.04 -0.54
CA ILE A 397 30.24 25.65 -0.80
C ILE A 397 31.49 24.74 -0.82
N LEU A 398 32.57 25.17 -1.47
CA LEU A 398 33.82 24.40 -1.49
C LEU A 398 34.45 24.29 -0.09
N LEU A 399 34.38 25.36 0.72
CA LEU A 399 34.84 25.33 2.11
C LEU A 399 34.03 24.33 2.96
N LEU A 400 32.71 24.32 2.81
CA LEU A 400 31.83 23.37 3.53
C LEU A 400 32.12 21.92 3.12
N LEU A 401 32.34 21.65 1.83
CA LEU A 401 32.71 20.31 1.35
C LEU A 401 34.06 19.86 1.91
N ALA A 402 35.04 20.75 2.03
CA ALA A 402 36.32 20.45 2.66
C ALA A 402 36.17 20.13 4.15
N ILE A 403 35.34 20.88 4.88
CA ILE A 403 35.05 20.60 6.30
C ILE A 403 34.35 19.24 6.46
N ILE A 404 33.37 18.93 5.61
CA ILE A 404 32.69 17.62 5.61
C ILE A 404 33.70 16.51 5.33
N ALA A 405 34.59 16.67 4.35
CA ALA A 405 35.63 15.69 4.07
C ALA A 405 36.57 15.48 5.27
N VAL A 406 36.96 16.54 5.99
CA VAL A 406 37.77 16.43 7.22
C VAL A 406 37.00 15.72 8.34
N ILE A 407 35.70 15.98 8.50
CA ILE A 407 34.86 15.29 9.49
C ILE A 407 34.75 13.80 9.16
N LEU A 408 34.48 13.45 7.91
CA LEU A 408 34.40 12.07 7.44
C LEU A 408 35.75 11.36 7.58
N TRP A 409 36.85 12.03 7.25
CA TRP A 409 38.21 11.54 7.47
C TRP A 409 38.47 11.27 8.95
N ARG A 410 38.09 12.19 9.85
CA ARG A 410 38.25 12.03 11.29
C ARG A 410 37.37 10.91 11.86
N GLN A 411 36.16 10.72 11.33
CA GLN A 411 35.28 9.59 11.68
C GLN A 411 35.84 8.26 11.18
N TYR A 412 36.42 8.24 9.98
CA TYR A 412 37.09 7.06 9.42
C TYR A 412 38.29 6.64 10.28
N TRP A 413 39.16 7.59 10.66
CA TRP A 413 40.30 7.32 11.55
C TRP A 413 39.88 6.93 12.97
N LYS A 414 38.78 7.48 13.51
CA LYS A 414 38.21 7.01 14.78
C LYS A 414 37.73 5.56 14.71
N LYS A 415 37.08 5.16 13.60
CA LYS A 415 36.70 3.75 13.37
C LYS A 415 37.91 2.83 13.19
N LEU A 416 38.99 3.32 12.58
CA LEU A 416 40.23 2.55 12.40
C LEU A 416 40.97 2.36 13.74
N LEU A 417 41.11 3.41 14.54
CA LEU A 417 41.69 3.36 15.89
C LEU A 417 40.86 2.52 16.87
N GLY A 418 39.52 2.57 16.76
CA GLY A 418 38.63 1.72 17.55
C GLY A 418 38.78 0.22 17.24
N LYS A 419 39.09 -0.14 15.99
CA LYS A 419 39.39 -1.54 15.60
C LYS A 419 40.75 -2.02 16.10
N VAL A 420 41.75 -1.13 16.22
CA VAL A 420 43.06 -1.47 16.79
C VAL A 420 42.98 -1.67 18.32
N PHE A 421 42.12 -0.92 19.01
CA PHE A 421 41.86 -1.08 20.45
C PHE A 421 41.10 -2.38 20.78
N PHE A 422 40.20 -2.82 19.89
CA PHE A 422 39.47 -4.08 20.03
C PHE A 422 40.39 -5.32 19.90
N ILE A 423 41.42 -5.24 19.04
CA ILE A 423 42.40 -6.33 18.86
C ILE A 423 43.36 -6.44 20.06
N THR A 424 43.70 -5.33 20.72
CA THR A 424 44.53 -5.34 21.93
C THR A 424 43.77 -5.85 23.16
N MET A 425 42.46 -5.63 23.24
CA MET A 425 41.62 -6.14 24.33
C MET A 425 41.37 -7.66 24.22
N PHE A 426 41.26 -8.20 23.00
CA PHE A 426 41.07 -9.64 22.78
C PHE A 426 42.31 -10.49 23.09
N LEU A 427 43.53 -9.93 22.98
CA LEU A 427 44.75 -10.62 23.44
C LEU A 427 44.93 -10.58 24.97
N SER A 428 44.29 -9.64 25.66
CA SER A 428 44.37 -9.54 27.14
C SER A 428 43.38 -10.46 27.86
N CYS A 429 42.26 -10.85 27.22
CA CYS A 429 41.28 -11.77 27.82
C CYS A 429 41.60 -13.27 27.59
N ALA A 430 42.53 -13.59 26.69
CA ALA A 430 42.93 -14.99 26.41
C ALA A 430 43.98 -15.55 27.39
N VAL A 431 44.49 -14.74 28.33
CA VAL A 431 45.56 -15.12 29.26
C VAL A 431 45.04 -15.44 30.68
N ASP A 432 43.77 -15.13 31.00
CA ASP A 432 43.20 -15.30 32.36
C ASP A 432 42.28 -16.53 32.53
N MET A 433 42.24 -17.47 31.58
CA MET A 433 41.50 -18.74 31.72
C MET A 433 42.39 -19.99 31.64
N VAL A 434 43.59 -19.92 32.21
CA VAL A 434 44.42 -21.09 32.52
C VAL A 434 44.88 -21.00 33.97
N ASP A 435 43.96 -21.16 34.92
CA ASP A 435 44.32 -21.69 36.24
C ASP A 435 43.10 -22.29 36.94
N LYS A 436 43.32 -23.45 37.59
CA LYS A 436 42.36 -24.34 38.28
C LYS A 436 41.64 -25.38 37.41
N GLY A 437 42.15 -26.61 37.44
CA GLY A 437 41.73 -27.74 36.60
C GLY A 437 40.76 -28.78 37.21
N LEU A 438 40.10 -29.49 36.26
CA LEU A 438 39.75 -30.94 36.17
C LEU A 438 38.73 -31.55 37.17
N PRO A 439 37.96 -32.60 36.78
CA PRO A 439 38.31 -33.69 35.85
C PRO A 439 37.30 -34.08 34.75
N ILE A 440 37.81 -34.91 33.82
CA ILE A 440 37.21 -35.43 32.57
C ILE A 440 36.50 -36.77 32.81
N GLN A 441 35.35 -36.99 32.14
CA GLN A 441 34.80 -38.34 31.90
C GLN A 441 34.36 -38.47 30.44
N GLU A 442 34.92 -39.48 29.76
CA GLU A 442 34.74 -39.80 28.35
C GLU A 442 33.36 -40.43 28.04
N GLY A 443 32.85 -40.17 26.82
CA GLY A 443 31.76 -40.92 26.19
C GLY A 443 32.15 -41.40 24.79
N PRO A 444 31.64 -42.57 24.31
CA PRO A 444 32.26 -43.35 23.23
C PRO A 444 31.72 -43.04 21.81
N PRO A 445 32.34 -43.58 20.74
CA PRO A 445 32.22 -43.09 19.36
C PRO A 445 31.05 -43.73 18.55
N PRO A 446 30.74 -43.20 17.34
CA PRO A 446 29.63 -43.66 16.51
C PRO A 446 30.08 -44.68 15.46
N TYR A 447 29.19 -45.60 15.06
CA TYR A 447 29.33 -46.37 13.81
C TYR A 447 27.98 -46.96 13.33
N PRO A 448 27.86 -47.41 12.07
CA PRO A 448 26.79 -47.04 11.15
C PRO A 448 26.03 -48.27 10.57
N GLY A 449 25.10 -48.05 9.64
CA GLY A 449 24.68 -49.12 8.71
C GLY A 449 23.29 -48.95 8.09
N ALA A 450 23.26 -48.64 6.79
CA ALA A 450 22.13 -48.93 5.88
C ALA A 450 22.10 -50.45 5.55
N PRO A 451 20.99 -51.04 5.02
CA PRO A 451 20.74 -51.00 3.57
C PRO A 451 19.24 -51.10 3.11
N PRO A 452 18.94 -51.01 1.78
CA PRO A 452 17.61 -50.99 1.13
C PRO A 452 17.29 -52.37 0.46
N PRO A 453 16.46 -52.54 -0.61
CA PRO A 453 15.25 -51.88 -1.15
C PRO A 453 14.05 -52.87 -1.36
N GLY A 454 12.86 -52.40 -1.79
CA GLY A 454 11.80 -53.30 -2.28
C GLY A 454 10.60 -52.60 -2.95
N LEU A 455 10.42 -52.85 -4.25
CA LEU A 455 9.29 -52.46 -5.11
C LEU A 455 8.00 -53.24 -4.78
N ALA A 456 6.84 -52.58 -4.87
CA ALA A 456 5.58 -53.19 -5.32
C ALA A 456 4.62 -52.13 -5.91
N HIS A 457 4.14 -52.43 -7.12
CA HIS A 457 3.08 -51.74 -7.88
C HIS A 457 1.70 -51.83 -7.23
N TYR A 458 0.86 -50.81 -7.44
CA TYR A 458 -0.59 -50.77 -7.81
C TYR A 458 -0.96 -49.26 -7.65
N GLY A 459 -1.31 -48.46 -8.65
CA GLY A 459 -2.36 -48.55 -9.66
C GLY A 459 -2.97 -47.13 -9.78
N GLU A 460 -3.17 -46.64 -10.99
CA GLU A 460 -3.58 -45.27 -11.34
C GLU A 460 -4.93 -44.84 -10.72
N ALA A 461 -5.01 -43.57 -10.30
CA ALA A 461 -6.19 -42.73 -10.51
C ALA A 461 -5.78 -41.25 -10.59
N SER A 462 -5.96 -40.70 -11.80
CA SER A 462 -5.92 -39.31 -12.23
C SER A 462 -6.38 -38.25 -11.21
N GLY A 463 -5.59 -37.17 -11.08
CA GLY A 463 -5.99 -35.89 -10.49
C GLY A 463 -4.94 -34.83 -10.76
N GLY A 464 -5.13 -34.04 -11.82
CA GLY A 464 -4.20 -33.04 -12.33
C GLY A 464 -3.78 -32.00 -11.28
N GLY A 465 -2.50 -32.00 -10.94
CA GLY A 465 -1.84 -30.89 -10.28
C GLY A 465 -1.70 -29.73 -11.26
N GLY A 466 -2.71 -28.86 -11.29
CA GLY A 466 -2.60 -27.56 -11.91
C GLY A 466 -1.73 -26.67 -11.02
N SER A 467 -0.56 -26.31 -11.53
CA SER A 467 0.28 -25.25 -10.98
C SER A 467 -0.53 -23.96 -10.90
N VAL A 468 -0.82 -23.54 -9.66
CA VAL A 468 -1.59 -22.34 -9.35
C VAL A 468 -0.80 -21.09 -9.76
N PRO A 469 -1.37 -20.13 -10.51
CA PRO A 469 -0.67 -18.90 -10.88
C PRO A 469 -0.38 -18.06 -9.63
N HIS A 470 0.89 -17.75 -9.40
CA HIS A 470 1.37 -16.79 -8.40
C HIS A 470 0.74 -15.40 -8.67
N TYR A 471 -0.23 -15.03 -7.84
CA TYR A 471 -0.59 -13.65 -7.60
C TYR A 471 0.18 -13.22 -6.35
N ALA A 472 0.79 -12.04 -6.37
CA ALA A 472 1.28 -11.41 -5.16
C ALA A 472 1.31 -9.90 -5.40
N GLU A 473 1.11 -9.16 -4.31
CA GLU A 473 1.23 -7.70 -4.15
C GLU A 473 -0.02 -6.88 -4.49
N ALA A 474 -1.09 -7.04 -3.70
CA ALA A 474 -2.06 -5.94 -3.52
C ALA A 474 -1.40 -4.81 -2.70
N ASP A 475 -1.30 -3.61 -3.28
CA ASP A 475 -0.70 -2.46 -2.61
C ASP A 475 -1.68 -1.61 -1.80
N ILE A 476 -1.50 -1.70 -0.50
CA ILE A 476 -2.19 -1.01 0.58
C ILE A 476 -1.71 0.46 0.65
N ILE A 477 -2.18 1.35 -0.23
CA ILE A 477 -2.02 2.81 -0.04
C ILE A 477 -3.23 3.62 -0.55
N SER A 478 -4.23 3.78 0.31
CA SER A 478 -4.98 5.03 0.41
C SER A 478 -5.20 5.43 1.87
N LEU A 479 -4.20 5.14 2.73
CA LEU A 479 -4.22 5.62 4.10
C LEU A 479 -3.72 7.06 4.15
N GLN A 480 -4.59 8.02 3.83
CA GLN A 480 -4.42 9.37 4.38
C GLN A 480 -4.39 9.24 5.91
N GLY A 481 -3.20 9.51 6.47
CA GLY A 481 -2.88 9.34 7.89
C GLY A 481 -1.50 8.73 8.14
N VAL A 482 -0.87 8.09 7.14
CA VAL A 482 0.42 7.39 7.32
C VAL A 482 1.57 8.18 6.71
N SER A 483 1.78 9.40 7.20
CA SER A 483 3.15 9.84 7.43
C SER A 483 3.48 9.43 8.86
N GLY A 484 4.60 8.75 9.08
CA GLY A 484 5.25 8.57 10.39
C GLY A 484 4.36 8.26 11.62
N ASN A 485 4.52 7.06 12.17
CA ASN A 485 4.13 6.69 13.55
C ASN A 485 2.66 6.75 13.98
N ASN A 486 1.72 7.33 13.24
CA ASN A 486 0.32 7.38 13.69
C ASN A 486 -0.46 6.14 13.24
N THR A 487 -0.68 5.20 14.16
CA THR A 487 -1.43 3.96 13.90
C THR A 487 -2.94 4.14 14.06
N TYR A 488 -3.40 5.28 14.59
CA TYR A 488 -4.81 5.50 14.89
C TYR A 488 -5.61 6.17 13.76
N ALA A 489 -6.89 5.79 13.61
CA ALA A 489 -7.87 6.59 12.87
C ALA A 489 -8.52 7.62 13.80
N VAL A 490 -8.50 8.90 13.40
CA VAL A 490 -9.30 9.93 14.09
C VAL A 490 -10.69 9.96 13.46
N PRO A 491 -11.78 9.65 14.19
CA PRO A 491 -13.11 10.02 13.70
C PRO A 491 -13.16 11.54 13.54
N ALA A 492 -13.89 12.03 12.53
CA ALA A 492 -14.22 13.45 12.39
C ALA A 492 -15.07 13.88 13.60
N LEU A 493 -14.40 14.11 14.73
CA LEU A 493 -15.03 14.64 15.93
C LEU A 493 -15.35 16.09 15.59
N LEU A 494 -16.63 16.33 15.33
CA LEU A 494 -17.29 17.64 15.33
C LEU A 494 -17.11 18.26 16.73
N ALA A 495 -15.92 18.76 17.02
CA ALA A 495 -15.66 19.54 18.21
C ALA A 495 -14.84 20.75 17.78
N THR A 496 -15.44 21.92 18.03
CA THR A 496 -14.79 23.22 17.89
C THR A 496 -13.50 23.26 18.70
N PRO A 497 -12.48 24.08 18.31
CA PRO A 497 -11.15 24.10 18.92
C PRO A 497 -11.08 24.48 20.41
N THR A 498 -12.20 24.68 21.10
CA THR A 498 -12.30 25.41 22.37
C THR A 498 -12.53 24.55 23.62
N ASP A 499 -12.78 23.24 23.50
CA ASP A 499 -13.31 22.45 24.63
C ASP A 499 -12.33 21.45 25.28
N CYS A 500 -11.04 21.47 24.94
CA CYS A 500 -10.03 20.68 25.67
C CYS A 500 -9.30 21.56 26.70
N PRO A 501 -9.38 21.27 28.02
CA PRO A 501 -8.55 21.96 29.00
C PRO A 501 -7.06 21.77 28.65
N PRO A 502 -6.21 22.79 28.87
CA PRO A 502 -4.79 22.69 28.59
C PRO A 502 -4.20 21.52 29.38
N LEU A 503 -3.51 20.61 28.67
CA LEU A 503 -2.79 19.50 29.28
C LEU A 503 -1.76 20.03 30.29
N PRO A 504 -1.56 19.36 31.43
CA PRO A 504 -0.57 19.78 32.40
C PRO A 504 0.83 19.64 31.81
N GLU A 505 1.52 20.77 31.70
CA GLU A 505 2.92 20.81 31.31
C GLU A 505 3.80 20.39 32.49
N LEU A 506 4.61 19.37 32.27
CA LEU A 506 5.48 18.79 33.29
C LEU A 506 6.86 19.47 33.21
N PRO A 507 7.40 20.01 34.32
CA PRO A 507 8.74 20.61 34.33
C PRO A 507 9.81 19.55 34.02
N ARG A 508 10.54 19.70 32.90
CA ARG A 508 11.47 18.67 32.39
C ARG A 508 12.54 18.30 33.42
N GLU A 509 12.98 19.25 34.22
CA GLU A 509 13.94 19.08 35.30
C GLU A 509 13.50 18.10 36.40
N ARG A 510 12.19 17.81 36.49
CA ARG A 510 11.65 16.79 37.41
C ARG A 510 11.72 15.36 36.86
N LEU A 511 12.10 15.17 35.58
CA LEU A 511 12.26 13.85 34.96
C LEU A 511 13.72 13.39 35.08
N VAL A 512 13.99 12.52 36.03
CA VAL A 512 15.33 11.93 36.24
C VAL A 512 15.44 10.65 35.43
N PHE A 513 16.25 10.68 34.36
CA PHE A 513 16.50 9.51 33.50
C PHE A 513 17.08 8.32 34.29
N LYS A 514 16.61 7.10 33.98
CA LYS A 514 17.12 5.85 34.54
C LYS A 514 17.70 4.94 33.47
N GLU A 515 16.88 4.52 32.52
CA GLU A 515 17.27 3.62 31.45
C GLU A 515 16.51 3.93 30.16
N LYS A 516 17.07 3.49 29.03
CA LYS A 516 16.40 3.55 27.73
C LYS A 516 15.59 2.28 27.54
N LEU A 517 14.26 2.42 27.44
CA LEU A 517 13.32 1.30 27.25
C LEU A 517 13.21 0.88 25.77
N GLY A 518 13.36 1.84 24.84
CA GLY A 518 13.26 1.55 23.42
C GLY A 518 13.61 2.71 22.51
N GLU A 519 13.75 2.40 21.22
CA GLU A 519 14.02 3.37 20.15
C GLU A 519 13.09 3.12 18.96
N GLY A 520 12.38 4.16 18.56
CA GLY A 520 11.54 4.17 17.37
C GLY A 520 12.15 5.02 16.25
N GLN A 521 11.47 5.05 15.09
CA GLN A 521 11.98 5.72 13.89
C GLN A 521 12.27 7.22 14.07
N PHE A 522 11.59 7.93 14.97
CA PHE A 522 11.71 9.39 15.13
C PHE A 522 11.98 9.83 16.58
N GLY A 523 12.10 8.89 17.51
CA GLY A 523 12.15 9.18 18.94
C GLY A 523 12.63 8.00 19.77
N GLU A 524 12.86 8.27 21.05
CA GLU A 524 13.27 7.26 22.03
C GLU A 524 12.26 7.21 23.18
N VAL A 525 12.21 6.10 23.90
CA VAL A 525 11.44 6.03 25.15
C VAL A 525 12.36 5.65 26.28
N HIS A 526 12.29 6.43 27.34
CA HIS A 526 13.13 6.34 28.51
C HIS A 526 12.27 6.03 29.73
N LEU A 527 12.80 5.21 30.64
CA LEU A 527 12.32 5.14 32.01
C LEU A 527 12.87 6.35 32.75
N CYS A 528 11.98 7.14 33.32
CA CYS A 528 12.33 8.26 34.17
C CYS A 528 11.69 8.12 35.55
N GLU A 529 12.29 8.80 36.51
CA GLU A 529 11.81 8.92 37.88
C GLU A 529 11.38 10.36 38.14
N ILE A 530 10.20 10.54 38.74
CA ILE A 530 9.74 11.82 39.25
C ILE A 530 9.95 11.85 40.76
N GLU A 531 10.82 12.75 41.22
CA GLU A 531 11.08 13.00 42.63
C GLU A 531 10.01 13.92 43.23
N ASN A 532 9.52 13.58 44.43
CA ASN A 532 8.46 14.29 45.14
C ASN A 532 7.23 14.58 44.26
N PRO A 533 6.59 13.55 43.67
CA PRO A 533 5.42 13.71 42.80
C PRO A 533 4.22 14.39 43.48
N GLN A 534 4.20 14.45 44.82
CA GLN A 534 3.19 15.20 45.57
C GLN A 534 3.28 16.73 45.37
N ASP A 535 4.45 17.26 44.99
CA ASP A 535 4.66 18.69 44.74
C ASP A 535 4.07 19.15 43.39
N LEU A 536 3.56 18.21 42.59
CA LEU A 536 3.02 18.45 41.26
C LEU A 536 1.49 18.63 41.33
N GLU A 537 1.05 19.74 41.90
CA GLU A 537 -0.38 20.03 42.20
C GLU A 537 -1.30 19.99 40.96
N ASN A 538 -0.76 20.20 39.76
CA ASN A 538 -1.52 20.22 38.49
C ASN A 538 -1.60 18.85 37.78
N LEU A 539 -0.98 17.79 38.32
CA LEU A 539 -0.92 16.48 37.67
C LEU A 539 -1.83 15.47 38.39
N GLU A 540 -2.89 15.04 37.71
CA GLU A 540 -3.76 13.96 38.20
C GLU A 540 -3.10 12.59 37.96
N PHE A 541 -2.52 12.04 39.01
CA PHE A 541 -2.05 10.66 39.00
C PHE A 541 -3.24 9.69 39.23
N PRO A 542 -3.41 8.66 38.39
CA PRO A 542 -4.52 7.70 38.48
C PRO A 542 -4.38 6.71 39.65
N PHE A 543 -3.30 6.81 40.44
CA PHE A 543 -2.99 5.95 41.58
C PHE A 543 -2.54 6.79 42.78
N ASN A 544 -2.76 6.29 43.99
CA ASN A 544 -2.28 6.92 45.22
C ASN A 544 -0.75 6.89 45.25
N VAL A 545 -0.13 8.04 44.97
CA VAL A 545 1.31 8.17 45.02
C VAL A 545 1.79 8.00 46.45
N ARG A 546 2.51 6.91 46.75
CA ARG A 546 3.00 6.62 48.11
C ARG A 546 3.92 7.74 48.57
N LYS A 547 3.59 8.37 49.71
CA LYS A 547 4.37 9.48 50.28
C LYS A 547 5.83 9.07 50.49
N GLY A 548 6.77 9.85 49.94
CA GLY A 548 8.21 9.58 50.04
C GLY A 548 8.75 8.46 49.12
N ARG A 549 7.96 7.91 48.20
CA ARG A 549 8.48 7.04 47.13
C ARG A 549 8.53 7.79 45.81
N PRO A 550 9.59 7.59 45.02
CA PRO A 550 9.65 8.14 43.69
C PRO A 550 8.65 7.44 42.75
N LEU A 551 8.21 8.17 41.73
CA LEU A 551 7.28 7.64 40.72
C LEU A 551 8.03 7.31 39.42
N LEU A 552 7.96 6.05 39.01
CA LEU A 552 8.46 5.61 37.70
C LEU A 552 7.46 5.96 36.59
N VAL A 553 7.96 6.54 35.50
CA VAL A 553 7.20 6.93 34.32
C VAL A 553 7.93 6.57 33.04
N ALA A 554 7.18 6.28 31.97
CA ALA A 554 7.75 6.12 30.64
C ALA A 554 7.67 7.45 29.89
N VAL A 555 8.80 7.92 29.36
CA VAL A 555 8.91 9.22 28.67
C VAL A 555 9.32 8.99 27.23
N LYS A 556 8.41 9.27 26.30
CA LYS A 556 8.69 9.25 24.86
C LYS A 556 9.18 10.63 24.43
N ILE A 557 10.37 10.66 23.85
CA ILE A 557 11.11 11.87 23.48
C ILE A 557 11.25 11.91 21.96
N LEU A 558 10.82 13.01 21.33
CA LEU A 558 11.05 13.26 19.92
C LEU A 558 12.49 13.73 19.69
N ARG A 559 13.21 13.14 18.73
CA ARG A 559 14.59 13.55 18.45
C ARG A 559 14.65 14.99 17.93
N PRO A 560 15.68 15.78 18.30
CA PRO A 560 15.81 17.18 17.84
C PRO A 560 15.92 17.34 16.31
N ASP A 561 16.42 16.32 15.61
CA ASP A 561 16.56 16.28 14.15
C ASP A 561 15.32 15.72 13.43
N ALA A 562 14.23 15.46 14.15
CA ALA A 562 13.00 14.95 13.57
C ALA A 562 12.38 15.93 12.57
N SER A 563 11.83 15.39 11.49
CA SER A 563 11.16 16.20 10.45
C SER A 563 9.94 16.96 10.99
N LYS A 564 9.54 18.04 10.31
CA LYS A 564 8.31 18.78 10.65
C LYS A 564 7.07 17.88 10.67
N ASN A 565 7.01 16.88 9.79
CA ASN A 565 5.91 15.91 9.74
C ASN A 565 5.92 15.04 11.01
N ALA A 566 7.08 14.49 11.39
CA ALA A 566 7.21 13.70 12.62
C ALA A 566 6.85 14.52 13.87
N ARG A 567 7.20 15.81 13.91
CA ARG A 567 6.79 16.73 14.98
C ARG A 567 5.27 16.91 15.04
N ASN A 568 4.63 17.12 13.89
CA ASN A 568 3.17 17.24 13.81
C ASN A 568 2.47 15.93 14.21
N ASP A 569 3.01 14.79 13.81
CA ASP A 569 2.46 13.49 14.13
C ASP A 569 2.57 13.20 15.65
N PHE A 570 3.70 13.54 16.27
CA PHE A 570 3.87 13.49 17.73
C PHE A 570 2.85 14.36 18.48
N LEU A 571 2.60 15.60 18.01
CA LEU A 571 1.62 16.49 18.63
C LEU A 571 0.17 16.03 18.44
N LYS A 572 -0.15 15.36 17.31
CA LYS A 572 -1.45 14.71 17.12
C LYS A 572 -1.62 13.54 18.09
N GLU A 573 -0.58 12.71 18.25
CA GLU A 573 -0.57 11.59 19.20
C GLU A 573 -0.84 12.07 20.63
N VAL A 574 -0.17 13.14 21.07
CA VAL A 574 -0.42 13.80 22.36
C VAL A 574 -1.90 14.17 22.52
N LYS A 575 -2.50 14.83 21.50
CA LYS A 575 -3.91 15.23 21.54
C LYS A 575 -4.85 14.03 21.62
N ILE A 576 -4.54 12.94 20.92
CA ILE A 576 -5.31 11.71 20.97
C ILE A 576 -5.23 11.10 22.37
N LEU A 577 -4.03 10.81 22.87
CA LEU A 577 -3.80 10.16 24.15
C LEU A 577 -4.38 10.96 25.34
N SER A 578 -4.41 12.30 25.25
CA SER A 578 -5.01 13.15 26.27
C SER A 578 -6.50 12.89 26.54
N ARG A 579 -7.20 12.32 25.56
CA ARG A 579 -8.64 12.05 25.61
C ARG A 579 -8.95 10.62 26.03
N LEU A 580 -7.95 9.73 26.03
CA LEU A 580 -8.13 8.32 26.36
C LEU A 580 -7.96 8.13 27.87
N LYS A 581 -9.07 7.85 28.56
CA LYS A 581 -9.12 7.64 30.00
C LYS A 581 -9.90 6.36 30.30
N ASP A 582 -9.19 5.26 30.39
CA ASP A 582 -9.74 3.93 30.69
C ASP A 582 -8.69 3.08 31.44
N PRO A 583 -9.09 2.19 32.37
CA PRO A 583 -8.16 1.34 33.12
C PRO A 583 -7.27 0.45 32.25
N ASN A 584 -7.76 0.05 31.06
CA ASN A 584 -7.09 -0.86 30.14
C ASN A 584 -6.49 -0.17 28.91
N ILE A 585 -6.41 1.17 28.92
CA ILE A 585 -5.67 1.98 27.93
C ILE A 585 -4.52 2.70 28.65
N ILE A 586 -3.36 2.83 28.00
CA ILE A 586 -2.22 3.55 28.55
C ILE A 586 -2.57 5.03 28.80
N ARG A 587 -2.31 5.53 30.01
CA ARG A 587 -2.67 6.90 30.37
C ARG A 587 -1.52 7.88 30.13
N LEU A 588 -1.83 8.97 29.45
CA LEU A 588 -0.96 10.15 29.38
C LEU A 588 -1.05 10.91 30.71
N LEU A 589 0.07 11.02 31.41
CA LEU A 589 0.19 11.73 32.68
C LEU A 589 0.48 13.21 32.46
N GLY A 590 1.38 13.54 31.53
CA GLY A 590 1.77 14.92 31.23
C GLY A 590 2.61 15.04 29.97
N VAL A 591 2.97 16.28 29.61
CA VAL A 591 3.76 16.58 28.40
C VAL A 591 4.81 17.66 28.67
N CYS A 592 5.90 17.66 27.89
CA CYS A 592 6.85 18.78 27.82
C CYS A 592 6.87 19.26 26.37
N VAL A 593 6.13 20.32 26.05
CA VAL A 593 5.93 20.77 24.65
C VAL A 593 6.26 22.23 24.40
N SER A 594 6.48 23.04 25.44
CA SER A 594 6.88 24.44 25.31
C SER A 594 8.33 24.63 24.85
N SER A 595 9.17 23.60 24.97
CA SER A 595 10.55 23.62 24.48
C SER A 595 11.01 22.24 24.00
N ASP A 596 11.97 22.24 23.07
CA ASP A 596 12.57 21.00 22.58
C ASP A 596 13.56 20.38 23.60
N PRO A 597 13.71 19.04 23.61
CA PRO A 597 13.00 18.05 22.77
C PRO A 597 11.58 17.75 23.28
N LEU A 598 10.60 17.61 22.39
CA LEU A 598 9.21 17.34 22.81
C LEU A 598 9.10 16.00 23.55
N CYS A 599 8.34 15.97 24.64
CA CYS A 599 8.12 14.76 25.45
C CYS A 599 6.65 14.52 25.75
N MET A 600 6.28 13.24 25.81
CA MET A 600 5.04 12.77 26.44
C MET A 600 5.39 11.79 27.56
N VAL A 601 4.70 11.90 28.68
CA VAL A 601 4.95 11.15 29.90
C VAL A 601 3.74 10.27 30.18
N THR A 602 3.93 8.95 30.19
CA THR A 602 2.89 7.96 30.47
C THR A 602 3.22 7.15 31.71
N GLU A 603 2.25 6.38 32.19
CA GLU A 603 2.49 5.35 33.19
C GLU A 603 3.58 4.37 32.72
N TYR A 604 4.42 3.91 33.66
CA TYR A 604 5.38 2.84 33.40
C TYR A 604 4.78 1.48 33.75
N MET A 605 4.99 0.49 32.87
CA MET A 605 4.48 -0.87 33.01
C MET A 605 5.67 -1.82 33.19
N GLU A 606 5.90 -2.25 34.43
CA GLU A 606 7.15 -2.89 34.89
C GLU A 606 7.45 -4.24 34.25
N SER A 607 6.44 -4.95 33.74
CA SER A 607 6.62 -6.26 33.12
C SER A 607 6.82 -6.20 31.59
N GLY A 608 6.90 -5.00 31.00
CA GLY A 608 7.12 -4.81 29.56
C GLY A 608 5.88 -5.15 28.73
N ASP A 609 6.10 -5.50 27.47
CA ASP A 609 5.03 -5.90 26.56
C ASP A 609 4.54 -7.35 26.81
N LEU A 610 3.28 -7.59 26.47
CA LEU A 610 2.59 -8.84 26.74
C LEU A 610 3.17 -10.00 25.91
N ASN A 611 3.70 -9.72 24.72
CA ASN A 611 4.32 -10.75 23.87
C ASN A 611 5.55 -11.34 24.56
N GLN A 612 6.51 -10.50 24.98
CA GLN A 612 7.68 -10.93 25.75
C GLN A 612 7.30 -11.54 27.10
N TYR A 613 6.27 -11.00 27.75
CA TYR A 613 5.83 -11.50 29.05
C TYR A 613 5.30 -12.95 28.96
N LEU A 614 4.54 -13.26 27.91
CA LEU A 614 3.99 -14.59 27.69
C LEU A 614 5.03 -15.56 27.11
N SER A 615 5.87 -15.13 26.17
CA SER A 615 6.85 -16.00 25.50
C SER A 615 7.86 -16.66 26.45
N HIS A 616 8.09 -16.08 27.63
CA HIS A 616 8.95 -16.63 28.68
C HIS A 616 8.23 -17.57 29.66
N ARG A 617 6.95 -17.88 29.43
CA ARG A 617 6.12 -18.70 30.33
C ARG A 617 5.68 -20.00 29.67
N VAL A 618 5.45 -21.01 30.50
CA VAL A 618 4.83 -22.28 30.09
C VAL A 618 3.43 -22.38 30.70
N LEU A 619 2.49 -22.91 29.92
CA LEU A 619 1.13 -23.08 30.40
C LEU A 619 1.08 -24.17 31.48
N LEU A 620 0.45 -23.86 32.62
CA LEU A 620 0.30 -24.80 33.74
C LEU A 620 -0.60 -25.98 33.32
N ASP A 621 -0.01 -27.15 33.07
CA ASP A 621 -0.74 -28.42 32.95
C ASP A 621 -0.97 -29.05 34.34
N LYS A 622 -1.95 -29.96 34.44
CA LYS A 622 -2.34 -30.70 35.65
C LYS A 622 -1.20 -31.55 36.25
N THR A 623 -0.04 -31.65 35.59
CA THR A 623 1.12 -32.48 35.98
C THR A 623 2.21 -31.74 36.77
N GLY A 624 2.06 -30.43 37.02
CA GLY A 624 2.92 -29.65 37.92
C GLY A 624 4.27 -29.21 37.30
N PRO A 625 4.88 -28.13 37.83
CA PRO A 625 6.06 -27.52 37.20
C PRO A 625 7.33 -28.37 37.38
N THR A 626 8.09 -28.55 36.31
CA THR A 626 9.52 -28.86 36.39
C THR A 626 10.25 -27.61 36.90
N HIS A 627 11.10 -27.77 37.92
CA HIS A 627 11.69 -26.69 38.71
C HIS A 627 12.22 -25.51 37.85
N ASN A 628 11.87 -24.28 38.26
CA ASN A 628 12.34 -22.94 37.82
C ASN A 628 11.76 -22.29 36.54
N THR A 629 10.75 -22.84 35.88
CA THR A 629 10.14 -22.14 34.72
C THR A 629 8.93 -21.29 35.14
N PRO A 630 8.85 -19.99 34.81
CA PRO A 630 7.67 -19.17 35.07
C PRO A 630 6.45 -19.74 34.34
N THR A 631 5.30 -19.81 35.01
CA THR A 631 4.09 -20.40 34.43
C THR A 631 2.96 -19.38 34.24
N ILE A 632 1.97 -19.74 33.43
CA ILE A 632 0.71 -18.99 33.26
C ILE A 632 -0.46 -19.97 33.25
N SER A 633 -1.54 -19.65 33.97
CA SER A 633 -2.76 -20.47 33.99
C SER A 633 -3.74 -20.00 32.92
N TYR A 634 -4.60 -20.91 32.44
CA TYR A 634 -5.65 -20.56 31.49
C TYR A 634 -6.58 -19.45 32.01
N PRO A 635 -7.08 -19.47 33.27
CA PRO A 635 -7.89 -18.36 33.80
C PRO A 635 -7.16 -17.02 33.78
N ALA A 636 -5.83 -17.01 34.00
CA ALA A 636 -5.04 -15.78 33.92
C ALA A 636 -4.97 -15.25 32.48
N LEU A 637 -4.83 -16.12 31.48
CA LEU A 637 -4.89 -15.71 30.06
C LEU A 637 -6.26 -15.11 29.71
N ILE A 638 -7.34 -15.73 30.15
CA ILE A 638 -8.71 -15.23 29.90
C ILE A 638 -8.95 -13.88 30.61
N SER A 639 -8.47 -13.73 31.85
CA SER A 639 -8.52 -12.45 32.57
C SER A 639 -7.71 -11.34 31.86
N MET A 640 -6.54 -11.67 31.31
CA MET A 640 -5.78 -10.71 30.49
C MET A 640 -6.51 -10.37 29.18
N ALA A 641 -7.12 -11.35 28.53
CA ALA A 641 -7.85 -11.15 27.27
C ALA A 641 -9.12 -10.32 27.47
N SER A 642 -9.84 -10.52 28.58
CA SER A 642 -11.02 -9.72 28.93
C SER A 642 -10.63 -8.26 29.16
N GLN A 643 -9.49 -7.98 29.80
CA GLN A 643 -8.96 -6.63 29.95
C GLN A 643 -8.66 -5.95 28.60
N ILE A 644 -8.07 -6.67 27.63
CA ILE A 644 -7.88 -6.14 26.26
C ILE A 644 -9.24 -5.86 25.60
N ALA A 645 -10.19 -6.79 25.71
CA ALA A 645 -11.54 -6.58 25.16
C ALA A 645 -12.25 -5.37 25.79
N SER A 646 -12.04 -5.12 27.08
CA SER A 646 -12.56 -3.95 27.81
C SER A 646 -11.97 -2.64 27.26
N GLY A 647 -10.64 -2.58 27.10
CA GLY A 647 -9.99 -1.41 26.51
C GLY A 647 -10.46 -1.13 25.08
N MET A 648 -10.58 -2.17 24.25
CA MET A 648 -11.08 -2.03 22.88
C MET A 648 -12.57 -1.67 22.81
N LYS A 649 -13.39 -2.14 23.77
CA LYS A 649 -14.78 -1.68 23.95
C LYS A 649 -14.83 -0.18 24.22
N PHE A 650 -13.95 0.34 25.07
CA PHE A 650 -13.83 1.77 25.32
C PHE A 650 -13.42 2.55 24.06
N LEU A 651 -12.38 2.12 23.34
CA LEU A 651 -11.96 2.78 22.09
C LEU A 651 -13.08 2.77 21.03
N SER A 652 -13.75 1.63 20.87
CA SER A 652 -14.92 1.49 20.00
C SER A 652 -16.03 2.50 20.33
N SER A 653 -16.32 2.73 21.62
CA SER A 653 -17.33 3.70 22.05
C SER A 653 -17.01 5.15 21.67
N LEU A 654 -15.72 5.45 21.45
CA LEU A 654 -15.23 6.74 20.97
C LEU A 654 -15.12 6.82 19.44
N ASN A 655 -15.58 5.78 18.72
CA ASN A 655 -15.35 5.58 17.29
C ASN A 655 -13.86 5.61 16.90
N PHE A 656 -13.01 5.15 17.81
CA PHE A 656 -11.57 5.17 17.64
C PHE A 656 -11.08 3.80 17.18
N VAL A 657 -10.37 3.76 16.05
CA VAL A 657 -9.85 2.53 15.45
C VAL A 657 -8.36 2.43 15.71
N HIS A 658 -7.92 1.31 16.33
CA HIS A 658 -6.55 1.06 16.74
C HIS A 658 -5.63 0.69 15.57
N ARG A 659 -6.08 -0.12 14.62
CA ARG A 659 -5.37 -0.57 13.38
C ARG A 659 -4.14 -1.48 13.53
N ASP A 660 -3.62 -1.68 14.74
CA ASP A 660 -2.44 -2.51 15.02
C ASP A 660 -2.53 -3.13 16.41
N LEU A 661 -3.70 -3.69 16.72
CA LEU A 661 -3.88 -4.45 17.96
C LEU A 661 -3.15 -5.79 17.84
N ALA A 662 -2.23 -6.05 18.75
CA ALA A 662 -1.45 -7.28 18.87
C ALA A 662 -0.84 -7.36 20.28
N THR A 663 -0.38 -8.54 20.70
CA THR A 663 0.24 -8.70 22.04
C THR A 663 1.47 -7.80 22.25
N ARG A 664 2.26 -7.53 21.20
CA ARG A 664 3.41 -6.59 21.22
C ARG A 664 3.03 -5.13 21.54
N ASN A 665 1.75 -4.78 21.40
CA ASN A 665 1.21 -3.44 21.65
C ASN A 665 0.32 -3.44 22.93
N CYS A 666 0.40 -4.47 23.76
CA CYS A 666 -0.21 -4.52 25.09
C CYS A 666 0.90 -4.54 26.14
N LEU A 667 0.75 -3.78 27.22
CA LEU A 667 1.72 -3.72 28.32
C LEU A 667 1.19 -4.37 29.60
N VAL A 668 2.10 -4.95 30.38
CA VAL A 668 1.79 -5.70 31.61
C VAL A 668 2.30 -4.96 32.85
N GLY A 669 1.41 -4.71 33.81
CA GLY A 669 1.71 -4.04 35.07
C GLY A 669 1.80 -5.00 36.27
N GLY A 670 2.45 -4.54 37.34
CA GLY A 670 2.60 -5.24 38.62
C GLY A 670 4.04 -5.70 38.91
N GLU A 671 4.44 -5.61 40.20
CA GLU A 671 5.82 -5.86 40.66
C GLU A 671 6.29 -7.29 40.35
N ARG A 672 7.51 -7.41 39.81
CA ARG A 672 8.27 -8.67 39.73
C ARG A 672 8.54 -9.17 41.15
N GLY A 673 7.68 -10.07 41.64
CA GLY A 673 7.90 -10.80 42.89
C GLY A 673 6.73 -10.80 43.87
N GLU A 674 5.83 -9.81 43.86
CA GLU A 674 4.73 -9.76 44.85
C GLU A 674 3.45 -10.52 44.43
N GLY A 675 3.41 -11.10 43.22
CA GLY A 675 2.22 -11.78 42.70
C GLY A 675 2.39 -13.22 42.20
N GLU A 676 3.60 -13.77 42.13
CA GLU A 676 3.74 -15.21 41.77
C GLU A 676 3.31 -16.12 42.94
N ASP A 677 3.44 -15.66 44.20
CA ASP A 677 3.07 -16.43 45.39
C ASP A 677 1.69 -16.07 46.00
N ARG A 678 0.96 -15.07 45.46
CA ARG A 678 -0.31 -14.57 46.07
C ARG A 678 -1.53 -14.45 45.16
N GLY A 679 -1.46 -14.89 43.89
CA GLY A 679 -2.64 -14.95 43.02
C GLY A 679 -3.26 -13.59 42.66
N GLY A 680 -2.46 -12.51 42.63
CA GLY A 680 -2.93 -11.19 42.23
C GLY A 680 -3.09 -11.07 40.71
N GLU A 681 -4.22 -10.54 40.25
CA GLU A 681 -4.47 -10.26 38.83
C GLU A 681 -3.47 -9.23 38.28
N ARG A 682 -2.90 -9.53 37.10
CA ARG A 682 -2.01 -8.60 36.38
C ARG A 682 -2.85 -7.58 35.62
N GLN A 683 -2.43 -6.31 35.65
CA GLN A 683 -3.09 -5.25 34.88
C GLN A 683 -2.56 -5.21 33.44
N ILE A 684 -3.47 -5.19 32.47
CA ILE A 684 -3.14 -5.03 31.05
C ILE A 684 -3.59 -3.65 30.56
N LYS A 685 -2.70 -2.94 29.87
CA LYS A 685 -3.00 -1.68 29.18
C LYS A 685 -2.59 -1.75 27.72
N ILE A 686 -3.53 -1.46 26.84
CA ILE A 686 -3.27 -1.32 25.40
C ILE A 686 -2.50 -0.02 25.18
N ALA A 687 -1.44 -0.10 24.37
CA ALA A 687 -0.58 1.01 24.05
C ALA A 687 -0.19 1.01 22.57
N ASP A 688 0.22 2.17 22.03
CA ASP A 688 0.78 2.28 20.68
C ASP A 688 2.20 2.84 20.76
N PHE A 689 3.04 2.10 21.46
CA PHE A 689 4.46 2.37 21.41
C PHE A 689 4.97 1.79 20.09
N GLY A 690 5.04 2.63 19.05
CA GLY A 690 5.78 2.36 17.80
C GLY A 690 7.28 2.03 17.96
N MET A 691 7.70 1.67 19.17
CA MET A 691 8.94 1.06 19.60
C MET A 691 9.06 -0.43 19.24
N SER A 692 7.94 -1.14 19.10
CA SER A 692 7.95 -2.58 18.81
C SER A 692 8.61 -2.89 17.44
N ARG A 693 8.65 -1.93 16.52
CA ARG A 693 9.03 -2.16 15.10
C ARG A 693 10.47 -2.62 14.84
N ASN A 694 11.42 -2.40 15.75
CA ASN A 694 12.79 -2.91 15.57
C ASN A 694 12.92 -4.36 16.05
N LEU A 695 12.32 -4.69 17.20
CA LEU A 695 12.32 -6.07 17.72
C LEU A 695 11.39 -6.98 16.92
N TYR A 696 10.22 -6.46 16.55
CA TYR A 696 9.17 -7.16 15.82
C TYR A 696 9.18 -6.83 14.32
N ALA A 697 10.35 -6.54 13.74
CA ALA A 697 10.44 -6.13 12.33
C ALA A 697 9.84 -7.16 11.36
N GLY A 698 9.88 -8.46 11.71
CA GLY A 698 9.28 -9.55 10.94
C GLY A 698 7.77 -9.68 11.06
N ASP A 699 7.11 -8.92 11.95
CA ASP A 699 5.65 -8.84 12.01
C ASP A 699 5.08 -7.83 11.01
N TYR A 700 5.95 -7.00 10.42
CA TYR A 700 5.55 -5.94 9.53
C TYR A 700 6.08 -6.16 8.12
N TYR A 701 5.13 -6.25 7.19
CA TYR A 701 5.43 -6.25 5.77
C TYR A 701 5.85 -4.84 5.33
N ARG A 702 7.01 -4.75 4.66
CA ARG A 702 7.61 -3.50 4.19
C ARG A 702 7.66 -3.48 2.69
N ILE A 703 6.98 -2.51 2.09
CA ILE A 703 7.04 -2.27 0.65
C ILE A 703 7.86 -1.01 0.42
N GLN A 704 8.83 -1.06 -0.51
CA GLN A 704 9.75 0.06 -0.75
C GLN A 704 8.96 1.34 -1.11
N GLY A 705 9.14 2.40 -0.31
CA GLY A 705 8.45 3.68 -0.49
C GLY A 705 7.00 3.75 0.04
N ARG A 706 6.55 2.76 0.83
CA ARG A 706 5.16 2.63 1.33
C ARG A 706 5.05 2.56 2.85
N ALA A 707 3.80 2.50 3.35
CA ALA A 707 3.47 2.23 4.74
C ALA A 707 3.96 0.82 5.18
N VAL A 708 4.31 0.70 6.46
CA VAL A 708 4.74 -0.55 7.11
C VAL A 708 3.52 -1.16 7.79
N LEU A 709 3.18 -2.43 7.49
CA LEU A 709 1.83 -2.97 7.77
C LEU A 709 1.87 -4.33 8.49
N PRO A 710 1.07 -4.53 9.55
CA PRO A 710 1.01 -5.78 10.32
C PRO A 710 0.08 -6.80 9.67
N ILE A 711 0.38 -7.23 8.43
CA ILE A 711 -0.55 -7.99 7.55
C ILE A 711 -1.11 -9.28 8.19
N ARG A 712 -0.40 -9.89 9.13
CA ARG A 712 -0.81 -11.12 9.83
C ARG A 712 -1.93 -10.92 10.87
N TRP A 713 -2.17 -9.68 11.29
CA TRP A 713 -3.27 -9.27 12.18
C TRP A 713 -4.39 -8.56 11.44
N MET A 714 -4.17 -8.19 10.17
CA MET A 714 -5.10 -7.38 9.40
C MET A 714 -6.25 -8.23 8.86
N ALA A 715 -7.47 -7.65 8.89
CA ALA A 715 -8.61 -8.21 8.19
C ALA A 715 -8.41 -8.15 6.66
N TRP A 716 -9.10 -9.03 5.93
CA TRP A 716 -8.94 -9.10 4.47
C TRP A 716 -9.27 -7.76 3.78
N GLU A 717 -10.26 -7.01 4.27
CA GLU A 717 -10.62 -5.70 3.71
C GLU A 717 -9.57 -4.62 4.02
N CYS A 718 -8.79 -4.76 5.09
CA CYS A 718 -7.67 -3.88 5.36
C CYS A 718 -6.53 -4.10 4.35
N ILE A 719 -6.26 -5.36 4.03
CA ILE A 719 -5.19 -5.75 3.09
C ILE A 719 -5.58 -5.39 1.65
N LEU A 720 -6.80 -5.69 1.22
CA LEU A 720 -7.19 -5.49 -0.18
C LEU A 720 -7.72 -4.09 -0.48
N MET A 721 -8.33 -3.41 0.51
CA MET A 721 -9.05 -2.15 0.31
C MET A 721 -8.50 -1.00 1.18
N GLY A 722 -7.57 -1.25 2.10
CA GLY A 722 -7.11 -0.24 3.05
C GLY A 722 -8.20 0.22 4.03
N LYS A 723 -9.27 -0.56 4.23
CA LYS A 723 -10.43 -0.17 5.04
C LYS A 723 -10.27 -0.59 6.50
N PHE A 724 -9.92 0.35 7.37
CA PHE A 724 -9.80 0.12 8.81
C PHE A 724 -11.05 0.60 9.56
N THR A 725 -11.62 -0.27 10.37
CA THR A 725 -12.84 -0.04 11.15
C THR A 725 -12.76 -0.73 12.51
N THR A 726 -13.70 -0.45 13.41
CA THR A 726 -13.86 -1.24 14.65
C THR A 726 -14.01 -2.74 14.35
N ALA A 727 -14.66 -3.12 13.24
CA ALA A 727 -14.80 -4.51 12.85
C ALA A 727 -13.48 -5.14 12.39
N SER A 728 -12.54 -4.37 11.83
CA SER A 728 -11.20 -4.87 11.56
C SER A 728 -10.34 -4.97 12.83
N ASP A 729 -10.58 -4.12 13.82
CA ASP A 729 -9.96 -4.28 15.14
C ASP A 729 -10.47 -5.54 15.86
N VAL A 730 -11.75 -5.92 15.67
CA VAL A 730 -12.29 -7.21 16.15
C VAL A 730 -11.56 -8.40 15.51
N TRP A 731 -11.24 -8.31 14.22
CA TRP A 731 -10.43 -9.33 13.55
C TRP A 731 -9.04 -9.45 14.20
N ALA A 732 -8.37 -8.30 14.40
CA ALA A 732 -7.05 -8.24 15.05
C ALA A 732 -7.10 -8.75 16.49
N PHE A 733 -8.20 -8.51 17.21
CA PHE A 733 -8.44 -9.09 18.53
C PHE A 733 -8.51 -10.62 18.49
N GLY A 734 -9.19 -11.21 17.49
CA GLY A 734 -9.23 -12.65 17.30
C GLY A 734 -7.81 -13.24 17.14
N VAL A 735 -6.95 -12.57 16.37
CA VAL A 735 -5.53 -12.95 16.23
C VAL A 735 -4.76 -12.75 17.54
N THR A 736 -5.01 -11.65 18.26
CA THR A 736 -4.38 -11.36 19.57
C THR A 736 -4.75 -12.43 20.61
N LEU A 737 -6.01 -12.84 20.64
CA LEU A 737 -6.47 -13.93 21.52
C LEU A 737 -5.81 -15.27 21.14
N TRP A 738 -5.63 -15.53 19.85
CA TRP A 738 -4.88 -16.68 19.37
C TRP A 738 -3.42 -16.65 19.84
N GLU A 739 -2.72 -15.51 19.73
CA GLU A 739 -1.35 -15.34 20.23
C GLU A 739 -1.26 -15.66 21.73
N MET A 740 -2.21 -15.17 22.52
CA MET A 740 -2.25 -15.39 23.97
C MET A 740 -2.43 -16.87 24.33
N LEU A 741 -3.30 -17.58 23.61
CA LEU A 741 -3.57 -19.00 23.82
C LEU A 741 -2.44 -19.90 23.29
N SER A 742 -1.67 -19.42 22.32
CA SER A 742 -0.39 -20.02 21.89
C SER A 742 0.80 -19.56 22.75
N VAL A 743 0.55 -18.80 23.82
CA VAL A 743 1.56 -18.28 24.76
C VAL A 743 2.69 -17.52 24.04
N CYS A 744 2.35 -16.88 22.91
CA CYS A 744 3.27 -16.13 22.05
C CYS A 744 4.50 -16.92 21.58
N GLN A 745 4.40 -18.25 21.48
CA GLN A 745 5.50 -19.10 21.00
C GLN A 745 5.61 -19.15 19.47
N GLU A 746 4.54 -18.78 18.77
CA GLU A 746 4.46 -18.84 17.31
C GLU A 746 3.89 -17.54 16.75
N GLN A 747 4.43 -17.12 15.60
CA GLN A 747 3.86 -16.02 14.82
C GLN A 747 2.56 -16.47 14.15
N PRO A 748 1.50 -15.63 14.07
CA PRO A 748 0.32 -15.96 13.29
C PRO A 748 0.68 -16.28 11.83
N TYR A 749 0.16 -17.41 11.34
CA TYR A 749 0.47 -17.95 10.00
C TYR A 749 1.97 -18.18 9.77
N SER A 750 2.72 -18.62 10.79
CA SER A 750 4.17 -18.88 10.74
C SER A 750 4.62 -19.80 9.59
N HIS A 751 3.73 -20.65 9.08
CA HIS A 751 3.96 -21.55 7.95
C HIS A 751 3.76 -20.89 6.58
N MET A 752 3.29 -19.63 6.54
CA MET A 752 3.00 -18.86 5.33
C MET A 752 3.98 -17.69 5.18
N THR A 753 4.44 -17.43 3.96
CA THR A 753 5.17 -16.19 3.62
C THR A 753 4.23 -14.98 3.65
N ASP A 754 4.79 -13.78 3.66
CA ASP A 754 4.00 -12.54 3.66
C ASP A 754 3.10 -12.44 2.41
N GLU A 755 3.59 -12.89 1.25
CA GLU A 755 2.81 -12.97 0.00
C GLU A 755 1.65 -13.95 0.13
N GLN A 756 1.89 -15.12 0.73
CA GLN A 756 0.83 -16.11 0.95
C GLN A 756 -0.24 -15.60 1.91
N VAL A 757 0.13 -14.80 2.92
CA VAL A 757 -0.83 -14.14 3.82
C VAL A 757 -1.69 -13.12 3.05
N ILE A 758 -1.09 -12.37 2.12
CA ILE A 758 -1.82 -11.45 1.23
C ILE A 758 -2.76 -12.23 0.29
N ASP A 759 -2.31 -13.35 -0.28
CA ASP A 759 -3.13 -14.21 -1.13
C ASP A 759 -4.33 -14.80 -0.38
N ASN A 760 -4.11 -15.18 0.88
CA ASN A 760 -5.17 -15.68 1.76
C ASN A 760 -6.27 -14.62 1.97
N ALA A 761 -5.92 -13.33 2.09
CA ALA A 761 -6.91 -12.25 2.12
C ALA A 761 -7.74 -12.21 0.81
N GLY A 762 -7.11 -12.47 -0.33
CA GLY A 762 -7.78 -12.66 -1.62
C GLY A 762 -8.76 -13.85 -1.63
N GLU A 763 -8.44 -14.94 -0.94
CA GLU A 763 -9.34 -16.09 -0.79
C GLU A 763 -10.55 -15.76 0.09
N PHE A 764 -10.37 -15.00 1.18
CA PHE A 764 -11.47 -14.47 1.99
C PHE A 764 -12.41 -13.59 1.15
N PHE A 765 -11.86 -12.73 0.28
CA PHE A 765 -12.68 -11.90 -0.61
C PHE A 765 -13.49 -12.75 -1.59
N ARG A 766 -12.85 -13.76 -2.22
CA ARG A 766 -13.47 -14.64 -3.23
C ARG A 766 -14.53 -15.59 -2.69
N ASP A 767 -14.45 -15.96 -1.42
CA ASP A 767 -15.44 -16.79 -0.71
C ASP A 767 -15.70 -18.16 -1.37
N GLN A 768 -14.62 -18.82 -1.80
CA GLN A 768 -14.67 -20.12 -2.49
C GLN A 768 -14.31 -21.31 -1.56
N GLY A 769 -14.20 -21.07 -0.25
CA GLY A 769 -13.84 -22.10 0.73
C GLY A 769 -12.37 -22.50 0.74
N ARG A 770 -11.48 -21.67 0.17
CA ARG A 770 -10.03 -21.91 0.09
C ARG A 770 -9.23 -21.10 1.12
N GLN A 771 -9.89 -20.19 1.83
CA GLN A 771 -9.28 -19.37 2.86
C GLN A 771 -8.79 -20.23 4.03
N VAL A 772 -7.62 -19.88 4.56
CA VAL A 772 -6.98 -20.57 5.68
C VAL A 772 -7.14 -19.73 6.95
N TYR A 773 -7.66 -20.35 7.99
CA TYR A 773 -7.77 -19.77 9.33
C TYR A 773 -6.59 -20.22 10.20
N LEU A 774 -6.27 -19.45 11.24
CA LEU A 774 -5.33 -19.90 12.27
C LEU A 774 -5.88 -21.16 12.94
N SER A 775 -5.04 -22.17 13.14
CA SER A 775 -5.44 -23.43 13.77
C SER A 775 -5.83 -23.23 15.23
N ARG A 776 -6.74 -24.06 15.76
CA ARG A 776 -7.11 -24.03 17.17
C ARG A 776 -5.90 -24.36 18.07
N PRO A 777 -5.46 -23.46 18.97
CA PRO A 777 -4.41 -23.78 19.93
C PRO A 777 -4.80 -24.97 20.80
N ALA A 778 -3.83 -25.80 21.20
CA ALA A 778 -4.09 -27.05 21.92
C ALA A 778 -4.94 -26.85 23.20
N VAL A 779 -4.69 -25.73 23.89
CA VAL A 779 -5.32 -25.35 25.17
C VAL A 779 -6.65 -24.60 24.99
N CYS A 780 -7.04 -24.26 23.77
CA CYS A 780 -8.23 -23.47 23.50
C CYS A 780 -9.49 -24.36 23.47
N PRO A 781 -10.49 -24.15 24.34
CA PRO A 781 -11.77 -24.82 24.22
C PRO A 781 -12.46 -24.52 22.89
N GLN A 782 -13.32 -25.43 22.44
CA GLN A 782 -14.02 -25.30 21.17
C GLN A 782 -14.88 -24.02 21.12
N GLY A 783 -15.63 -23.70 22.18
CA GLY A 783 -16.46 -22.49 22.22
C GLY A 783 -15.64 -21.19 22.10
N LEU A 784 -14.44 -21.15 22.68
CA LEU A 784 -13.54 -19.99 22.56
C LEU A 784 -12.93 -19.89 21.16
N TYR A 785 -12.69 -21.02 20.49
CA TYR A 785 -12.26 -21.04 19.10
C TYR A 785 -13.35 -20.62 18.13
N GLU A 786 -14.61 -20.98 18.40
CA GLU A 786 -15.76 -20.49 17.64
C GLU A 786 -15.93 -18.98 17.77
N LEU A 787 -15.66 -18.40 18.95
CA LEU A 787 -15.57 -16.95 19.11
C LEU A 787 -14.47 -16.37 18.21
N MET A 788 -13.26 -16.96 18.17
CA MET A 788 -12.18 -16.51 17.29
C MET A 788 -12.59 -16.58 15.81
N LEU A 789 -13.18 -17.69 15.37
CA LEU A 789 -13.70 -17.83 14.00
C LEU A 789 -14.76 -16.77 13.68
N SER A 790 -15.65 -16.44 14.62
CA SER A 790 -16.64 -15.37 14.42
C SER A 790 -15.99 -13.99 14.25
N CYS A 791 -14.86 -13.73 14.93
CA CYS A 791 -14.06 -12.52 14.73
C CYS A 791 -13.46 -12.45 13.32
N TRP A 792 -13.18 -13.60 12.70
CA TRP A 792 -12.66 -13.72 11.34
C TRP A 792 -13.75 -13.93 10.28
N SER A 793 -14.99 -13.54 10.59
CA SER A 793 -16.07 -13.55 9.60
C SER A 793 -15.73 -12.63 8.42
N ARG A 794 -15.98 -13.13 7.20
CA ARG A 794 -15.78 -12.37 5.97
C ARG A 794 -16.60 -11.07 5.98
N ASP A 795 -17.89 -11.18 6.30
CA ASP A 795 -18.75 -10.01 6.48
C ASP A 795 -18.45 -9.34 7.82
N CYS A 796 -17.99 -8.09 7.76
CA CYS A 796 -17.68 -7.26 8.93
C CYS A 796 -18.87 -7.08 9.89
N LYS A 797 -20.12 -7.17 9.41
CA LYS A 797 -21.33 -7.02 10.24
C LYS A 797 -21.63 -8.25 11.08
N LEU A 798 -21.12 -9.42 10.69
CA LEU A 798 -21.29 -10.68 11.43
C LEU A 798 -20.24 -10.85 12.54
N ARG A 799 -19.20 -10.02 12.54
CA ARG A 799 -18.18 -10.05 13.59
C ARG A 799 -18.80 -9.56 14.91
N PRO A 800 -18.47 -10.20 16.05
CA PRO A 800 -19.00 -9.80 17.34
C PRO A 800 -18.52 -8.40 17.74
N SER A 801 -19.34 -7.69 18.52
CA SER A 801 -18.89 -6.42 19.12
C SER A 801 -17.93 -6.67 20.28
N PHE A 802 -17.04 -5.72 20.58
CA PHE A 802 -16.19 -5.80 21.78
C PHE A 802 -16.98 -5.91 23.09
N ALA A 803 -18.20 -5.37 23.14
CA ALA A 803 -19.08 -5.54 24.29
C ALA A 803 -19.49 -7.02 24.49
N TYR A 804 -19.83 -7.71 23.40
CA TYR A 804 -20.14 -9.14 23.42
C TYR A 804 -18.90 -9.98 23.75
N ILE A 805 -17.77 -9.70 23.11
CA ILE A 805 -16.50 -10.42 23.35
C ILE A 805 -16.11 -10.31 24.83
N HIS A 806 -16.18 -9.11 25.41
CA HIS A 806 -15.90 -8.90 26.82
C HIS A 806 -16.83 -9.72 27.72
N SER A 807 -18.15 -9.68 27.47
CA SER A 807 -19.14 -10.49 28.23
C SER A 807 -18.80 -11.97 28.19
N PHE A 808 -18.55 -12.50 26.99
CA PHE A 808 -18.22 -13.92 26.79
C PHE A 808 -16.96 -14.32 27.56
N LEU A 809 -15.92 -13.48 27.54
CA LEU A 809 -14.68 -13.77 28.25
C LEU A 809 -14.83 -13.71 29.78
N THR A 810 -15.72 -12.85 30.30
CA THR A 810 -15.98 -12.75 31.75
C THR A 810 -16.98 -13.77 32.28
N GLU A 811 -17.95 -14.20 31.47
CA GLU A 811 -19.08 -15.01 31.92
C GLU A 811 -18.96 -16.48 31.47
N ASP A 812 -18.65 -16.71 30.20
CA ASP A 812 -18.68 -18.06 29.61
C ASP A 812 -17.30 -18.73 29.63
N ALA A 813 -16.26 -18.02 29.18
CA ALA A 813 -14.92 -18.58 29.00
C ALA A 813 -14.23 -18.95 30.32
N MET A 814 -14.56 -18.25 31.43
CA MET A 814 -14.06 -18.59 32.76
C MET A 814 -14.67 -19.89 33.32
N ASN A 815 -15.83 -20.31 32.81
CA ASN A 815 -16.52 -21.53 33.21
C ASN A 815 -16.14 -22.75 32.33
N MET A 816 -15.36 -22.55 31.27
CA MET A 816 -14.89 -23.60 30.35
C MET A 816 -13.58 -24.29 30.79
N VAL A 817 -13.14 -24.06 32.03
CA VAL A 817 -11.87 -24.54 32.63
C VAL A 817 -11.94 -25.99 33.10
#